data_AF-A0A225D0G2-F1
#
_entry.id   AF-A0A225D0G2-F1
#
_cell.length_a   1.000
_cell.length_b   1.000
_cell.length_c   1.000
_cell.angle_alpha   90.00
_cell.angle_beta   90.00
_cell.angle_gamma   90.00
#
_symmetry.space_group_name_H-M   'P 1'
#
loop_
_entity.id
_entity.type
_entity.pdbx_description
1 polymer ?
#
loop_
_entity_poly.entity_id
_entity_poly.type
_entity_poly.pdbx_seq_one_letter_code
_entity_poly.pdbx_strand_id
1 'polypeptide(L)'
;MKMRLFSVFAIVLGAGYFTGVARSAETPAADSVKDVTFSEHVAPLLFANCTGCHRPGEVAPFPLLTYQDARKHAKTMLRVMNDRYMPPWHPEPGHGEFQNERRLTDAQIALFDRWVKAGMPEGDPKKLPPVPKFPEGWQLGKPDLIVKMDRPFAVPADGADIYQNFVIPLGVTEDKWVTAVEFRSTSPAVVHHVLYFLDNSGRGRERAAKMGQPGFPGMGFRPTGSLGGWAVGAIPVRLPDGLAYPLRKGSDLVLQTHFHPSGKPESELLTVGIYFAEKAPKRSLASLQLPPAFGLFSNIDIPAGKADFKVTDSFILPVAVDLIGAGAHAHYLGKTMKMTAKLPDGEQKNLFSIRDWDFNWQGQYLYKEAVRLPKGTVIRGEVTWDNSAENPRNPSSPPVRVHWGEGSTDEMGSARLMMVAAEEKDATALREAIRAHTLQTAVRSRVRGDKIEWQRLGLEPPAFWKDGPAKTSPKLTFNDLNGREQKPLVVENAKAHVIVFITNDCPISNGYAPEINALVKEYADKPVRFFAAHVDPDLTPDAARKHASEYGLTLPIVLDTKHQLVTATGVTTTPEVVVIDHTNQIVYRGRIDDRHADLGKKRQAPDKRDLRDALTAVLAGELVKVSKTEAVGCAIPDLPTGGRK
;
A
#
# COMPACT_ATOMS: atom_id res chain seq x y z
N MET A 1 53.74 -52.85 -6.80
CA MET A 1 53.00 -52.49 -5.58
C MET A 1 51.60 -52.03 -6.00
N LYS A 2 50.60 -52.84 -5.70
CA LYS A 2 49.20 -52.76 -6.18
C LYS A 2 48.45 -51.66 -5.38
N MET A 3 47.42 -50.95 -5.84
CA MET A 3 46.23 -51.28 -6.65
C MET A 3 45.45 -49.93 -6.75
N ARG A 4 44.68 -49.52 -7.78
CA ARG A 4 43.69 -50.20 -8.63
C ARG A 4 43.56 -49.44 -9.97
N LEU A 5 43.44 -50.22 -11.04
CA LEU A 5 43.22 -49.78 -12.42
C LEU A 5 41.72 -49.68 -12.73
N PHE A 6 41.38 -48.72 -13.59
CA PHE A 6 40.15 -48.67 -14.38
C PHE A 6 40.03 -49.88 -15.30
N SER A 7 38.80 -50.34 -15.57
CA SER A 7 38.44 -50.90 -16.88
C SER A 7 36.93 -50.88 -17.13
N VAL A 8 36.60 -50.32 -18.28
CA VAL A 8 35.35 -50.43 -19.05
C VAL A 8 35.16 -51.87 -19.50
N PHE A 9 33.93 -52.40 -19.50
CA PHE A 9 33.50 -53.40 -20.48
C PHE A 9 31.98 -53.36 -20.69
N ALA A 10 31.59 -53.44 -21.96
CA ALA A 10 30.23 -53.51 -22.43
C ALA A 10 29.90 -54.92 -22.95
N ILE A 11 28.58 -55.17 -23.08
CA ILE A 11 27.90 -56.23 -23.85
C ILE A 11 27.80 -57.60 -23.18
N VAL A 12 26.56 -58.07 -22.92
CA VAL A 12 25.90 -59.19 -23.64
C VAL A 12 24.38 -59.11 -23.44
N LEU A 13 23.65 -59.23 -24.55
CA LEU A 13 22.20 -59.38 -24.70
C LEU A 13 21.68 -60.70 -24.10
N GLY A 14 20.56 -60.64 -23.38
CA GLY A 14 19.74 -61.79 -23.03
C GLY A 14 18.27 -61.43 -23.07
N ALA A 15 17.58 -61.85 -24.13
CA ALA A 15 16.13 -61.72 -24.29
C ALA A 15 15.41 -62.70 -23.35
N GLY A 16 14.54 -62.17 -22.48
CA GLY A 16 13.64 -62.96 -21.65
C GLY A 16 12.20 -62.48 -21.84
N TYR A 17 11.39 -63.28 -22.54
CA TYR A 17 9.94 -63.16 -22.59
C TYR A 17 9.36 -63.32 -21.17
N PHE A 18 8.74 -62.29 -20.62
CA PHE A 18 7.82 -62.41 -19.49
C PHE A 18 6.40 -62.16 -19.98
N THR A 19 5.65 -63.25 -20.12
CA THR A 19 4.19 -63.26 -20.31
C THR A 19 3.52 -62.69 -19.06
N GLY A 20 2.66 -61.71 -19.27
CA GLY A 20 1.96 -60.98 -18.22
C GLY A 20 1.04 -61.83 -17.36
N VAL A 21 1.13 -61.62 -16.04
CA VAL A 21 -0.01 -61.78 -15.14
C VAL A 21 -0.49 -60.37 -14.85
N ALA A 22 -1.62 -60.00 -15.46
CA ALA A 22 -2.34 -58.79 -15.11
C ALA A 22 -2.78 -58.93 -13.64
N ARG A 23 -2.06 -58.27 -12.73
CA ARG A 23 -2.52 -58.07 -11.37
C ARG A 23 -3.61 -57.02 -11.47
N SER A 24 -4.86 -57.47 -11.43
CA SER A 24 -6.02 -56.58 -11.28
C SER A 24 -5.70 -55.62 -10.15
N ALA A 25 -5.65 -54.33 -10.47
CA ALA A 25 -5.65 -53.29 -9.47
C ALA A 25 -6.91 -53.48 -8.64
N GLU A 26 -6.75 -53.85 -7.37
CA GLU A 26 -7.83 -53.73 -6.39
C GLU A 26 -8.24 -52.27 -6.39
N THR A 27 -9.44 -52.01 -6.90
CA THR A 27 -10.19 -50.78 -6.68
C THR A 27 -10.16 -50.51 -5.18
N PRO A 28 -9.83 -49.28 -4.72
CA PRO A 28 -9.91 -48.98 -3.29
C PRO A 28 -11.32 -49.31 -2.83
N ALA A 29 -11.43 -50.16 -1.81
CA ALA A 29 -12.70 -50.48 -1.19
C ALA A 29 -13.41 -49.16 -0.88
N ALA A 30 -14.66 -49.04 -1.33
CA ALA A 30 -15.53 -47.96 -0.91
C ALA A 30 -15.72 -48.09 0.60
N ASP A 31 -14.97 -47.32 1.39
CA ASP A 31 -15.20 -47.16 2.81
C ASP A 31 -16.69 -46.87 3.00
N SER A 32 -17.38 -47.78 3.69
CA SER A 32 -18.83 -47.74 3.82
C SER A 32 -19.27 -46.41 4.41
N VAL A 33 -20.24 -45.77 3.76
CA VAL A 33 -20.92 -44.55 4.21
C VAL A 33 -21.42 -44.65 5.67
N LYS A 34 -21.52 -45.87 6.24
CA LYS A 34 -22.09 -46.16 7.56
C LYS A 34 -21.17 -45.92 8.77
N ASP A 35 -19.87 -45.66 8.58
CA ASP A 35 -18.92 -45.61 9.71
C ASP A 35 -18.59 -44.17 10.20
N VAL A 36 -19.10 -43.14 9.54
CA VAL A 36 -18.86 -41.74 9.93
C VAL A 36 -19.94 -41.27 10.91
N THR A 37 -19.55 -40.92 12.12
CA THR A 37 -20.43 -40.44 13.21
C THR A 37 -20.08 -39.04 13.67
N PHE A 38 -21.03 -38.37 14.33
CA PHE A 38 -20.78 -37.05 14.89
C PHE A 38 -19.69 -37.09 15.95
N SER A 39 -19.83 -37.98 16.93
CA SER A 39 -18.97 -38.03 18.12
C SER A 39 -17.51 -38.26 17.76
N GLU A 40 -17.22 -39.19 16.85
CA GLU A 40 -15.84 -39.57 16.51
C GLU A 40 -15.22 -38.68 15.42
N HIS A 41 -16.03 -38.17 14.48
CA HIS A 41 -15.49 -37.60 13.23
C HIS A 41 -15.87 -36.14 12.99
N VAL A 42 -17.13 -35.76 13.25
CA VAL A 42 -17.61 -34.40 12.93
C VAL A 42 -17.38 -33.43 14.08
N ALA A 43 -17.57 -33.85 15.33
CA ALA A 43 -17.36 -33.00 16.49
C ALA A 43 -15.91 -32.48 16.57
N PRO A 44 -14.85 -33.30 16.37
CA PRO A 44 -13.47 -32.77 16.32
C PRO A 44 -13.29 -31.70 15.23
N LEU A 45 -13.92 -31.89 14.07
CA LEU A 45 -13.87 -30.96 12.95
C LEU A 45 -14.51 -29.61 13.31
N LEU A 46 -15.73 -29.64 13.86
CA LEU A 46 -16.46 -28.43 14.25
C LEU A 46 -15.80 -27.71 15.43
N PHE A 47 -15.30 -28.47 16.41
CA PHE A 47 -14.65 -27.91 17.60
C PHE A 47 -13.33 -27.22 17.27
N ALA A 48 -12.59 -27.73 16.28
CA ALA A 48 -11.35 -27.11 15.84
C ALA A 48 -11.57 -25.87 14.96
N ASN A 49 -12.61 -25.86 14.11
CA ASN A 49 -12.70 -24.87 13.01
C ASN A 49 -13.92 -23.93 13.07
N CYS A 50 -14.95 -24.27 13.85
CA CYS A 50 -16.24 -23.55 13.82
C CYS A 50 -16.60 -22.94 15.17
N THR A 51 -16.32 -23.64 16.29
CA THR A 51 -16.81 -23.21 17.62
C THR A 51 -16.12 -21.98 18.19
N GLY A 52 -15.03 -21.50 17.57
CA GLY A 52 -14.46 -20.20 17.91
C GLY A 52 -15.48 -19.06 17.76
N CYS A 53 -16.31 -19.13 16.71
CA CYS A 53 -17.39 -18.17 16.45
C CYS A 53 -18.77 -18.74 16.77
N HIS A 54 -19.00 -20.04 16.53
CA HIS A 54 -20.26 -20.74 16.77
C HIS A 54 -20.38 -21.25 18.21
N ARG A 55 -20.44 -20.31 19.17
CA ARG A 55 -20.69 -20.58 20.58
C ARG A 55 -21.48 -19.42 21.21
N PRO A 56 -22.16 -19.65 22.36
CA PRO A 56 -22.91 -18.58 23.03
C PRO A 56 -22.05 -17.35 23.33
N GLY A 57 -22.60 -16.16 23.06
CA GLY A 57 -21.93 -14.88 23.32
C GLY A 57 -20.96 -14.40 22.24
N GLU A 58 -20.74 -15.18 21.18
CA GLU A 58 -19.90 -14.81 20.05
C GLU A 58 -20.74 -14.43 18.81
N VAL A 59 -20.06 -14.01 17.74
CA VAL A 59 -20.67 -13.37 16.57
C VAL A 59 -21.60 -14.26 15.74
N ALA A 60 -21.48 -15.59 15.81
CA ALA A 60 -22.31 -16.45 15.00
C ALA A 60 -23.72 -16.64 15.62
N PRO A 61 -24.79 -16.69 14.79
CA PRO A 61 -26.17 -16.66 15.28
C PRO A 61 -26.65 -17.94 15.98
N PHE A 62 -25.86 -19.02 15.96
CA PHE A 62 -26.18 -20.28 16.61
C PHE A 62 -24.91 -21.03 17.06
N PRO A 63 -24.97 -21.81 18.16
CA PRO A 63 -23.86 -22.62 18.64
C PRO A 63 -23.65 -23.87 17.78
N LEU A 64 -22.45 -24.46 17.82
CA LEU A 64 -22.12 -25.76 17.22
C LEU A 64 -21.41 -26.68 18.23
N LEU A 65 -21.85 -26.63 19.49
CA LEU A 65 -21.21 -27.33 20.61
C LEU A 65 -21.79 -28.74 20.85
N THR A 66 -22.96 -29.04 20.29
CA THR A 66 -23.66 -30.32 20.48
C THR A 66 -24.03 -31.01 19.17
N TYR A 67 -24.36 -32.30 19.24
CA TYR A 67 -24.89 -33.06 18.10
C TYR A 67 -26.16 -32.43 17.52
N GLN A 68 -27.08 -32.00 18.38
CA GLN A 68 -28.35 -31.41 17.95
C GLN A 68 -28.14 -30.10 17.19
N ASP A 69 -27.20 -29.28 17.65
CA ASP A 69 -26.79 -28.06 16.95
C ASP A 69 -26.29 -28.40 15.54
N ALA A 70 -25.33 -29.32 15.45
CA ALA A 70 -24.73 -29.70 14.18
C ALA A 70 -25.75 -30.31 13.22
N ARG A 71 -26.57 -31.26 13.69
CA ARG A 71 -27.58 -31.95 12.89
C ARG A 71 -28.62 -30.98 12.32
N LYS A 72 -29.08 -30.01 13.13
CA LYS A 72 -30.08 -29.01 12.72
C LYS A 72 -29.60 -28.17 11.53
N HIS A 73 -28.29 -27.89 11.47
CA HIS A 73 -27.69 -27.01 10.47
C HIS A 73 -26.87 -27.73 9.40
N ALA A 74 -26.77 -29.06 9.44
CA ALA A 74 -25.84 -29.86 8.65
C ALA A 74 -25.91 -29.64 7.14
N LYS A 75 -27.11 -29.60 6.54
CA LYS A 75 -27.25 -29.39 5.09
C LYS A 75 -26.79 -28.00 4.67
N THR A 76 -27.07 -26.98 5.48
CA THR A 76 -26.61 -25.61 5.24
C THR A 76 -25.11 -25.53 5.41
N MET A 77 -24.56 -26.11 6.49
CA MET A 77 -23.12 -26.19 6.74
C MET A 77 -22.38 -26.84 5.56
N LEU A 78 -22.86 -27.99 5.08
CA LEU A 78 -22.25 -28.67 3.93
C LEU A 78 -22.23 -27.79 2.67
N ARG A 79 -23.32 -27.06 2.39
CA ARG A 79 -23.37 -26.12 1.25
C ARG A 79 -22.28 -25.05 1.38
N VAL A 80 -22.23 -24.34 2.49
CA VAL A 80 -21.27 -23.24 2.68
C VAL A 80 -19.83 -23.72 2.79
N MET A 81 -19.61 -24.96 3.24
CA MET A 81 -18.29 -25.62 3.23
C MET A 81 -17.84 -25.94 1.80
N ASN A 82 -18.74 -26.48 0.97
CA ASN A 82 -18.44 -26.76 -0.45
C ASN A 82 -18.14 -25.47 -1.23
N ASP A 83 -18.89 -24.41 -0.96
CA ASP A 83 -18.70 -23.09 -1.60
C ASP A 83 -17.48 -22.34 -1.05
N ARG A 84 -16.78 -22.89 -0.04
CA ARG A 84 -15.64 -22.25 0.66
C ARG A 84 -15.96 -20.95 1.37
N TYR A 85 -17.24 -20.66 1.57
CA TYR A 85 -17.69 -19.50 2.32
C TYR A 85 -17.38 -19.62 3.81
N MET A 86 -17.49 -20.84 4.36
CA MET A 86 -17.23 -21.12 5.77
C MET A 86 -16.35 -22.37 5.95
N PRO A 87 -15.46 -22.39 6.95
CA PRO A 87 -15.05 -21.26 7.77
C PRO A 87 -14.24 -20.24 6.95
N PRO A 88 -14.34 -18.94 7.27
CA PRO A 88 -13.75 -17.88 6.46
C PRO A 88 -12.22 -17.92 6.55
N TRP A 89 -11.60 -18.17 5.40
CA TRP A 89 -10.14 -18.22 5.25
C TRP A 89 -9.76 -17.97 3.79
N HIS A 90 -9.32 -16.74 3.50
CA HIS A 90 -8.96 -16.34 2.13
C HIS A 90 -7.63 -16.89 1.59
N PRO A 91 -6.56 -17.06 2.40
CA PRO A 91 -5.29 -17.53 1.88
C PRO A 91 -5.42 -18.90 1.21
N GLU A 92 -4.89 -19.02 0.01
CA GLU A 92 -4.85 -20.29 -0.72
C GLU A 92 -3.72 -21.20 -0.21
N PRO A 93 -3.95 -22.52 -0.11
CA PRO A 93 -2.93 -23.48 0.28
C PRO A 93 -1.78 -23.48 -0.73
N GLY A 94 -0.55 -23.63 -0.25
CA GLY A 94 0.65 -23.60 -1.09
C GLY A 94 1.13 -22.19 -1.48
N HIS A 95 0.48 -21.14 -0.99
CA HIS A 95 0.88 -19.75 -1.17
C HIS A 95 1.29 -19.11 0.16
N GLY A 96 2.15 -19.81 0.92
CA GLY A 96 2.54 -19.47 2.29
C GLY A 96 1.88 -20.41 3.31
N GLU A 97 2.60 -20.66 4.41
CA GLU A 97 2.06 -21.42 5.56
C GLU A 97 1.78 -20.46 6.70
N PHE A 98 0.52 -20.39 7.15
CA PHE A 98 0.07 -19.43 8.14
C PHE A 98 -0.37 -20.12 9.44
N GLN A 99 -0.22 -19.40 10.55
CA GLN A 99 -0.71 -19.83 11.85
C GLN A 99 -2.24 -19.81 11.87
N ASN A 100 -2.84 -20.72 12.63
CA ASN A 100 -4.29 -20.76 12.88
C ASN A 100 -5.13 -20.88 11.60
N GLU A 101 -4.64 -21.62 10.60
CA GLU A 101 -5.42 -21.92 9.41
C GLU A 101 -6.71 -22.67 9.78
N ARG A 102 -7.85 -22.08 9.38
CA ARG A 102 -9.19 -22.63 9.66
C ARG A 102 -9.78 -23.37 8.48
N ARG A 103 -9.15 -23.26 7.31
CA ARG A 103 -9.66 -23.85 6.07
C ARG A 103 -9.84 -25.36 6.25
N LEU A 104 -11.02 -25.85 5.88
CA LEU A 104 -11.24 -27.29 5.81
C LEU A 104 -10.57 -27.87 4.55
N THR A 105 -9.85 -28.97 4.71
CA THR A 105 -9.32 -29.74 3.59
C THR A 105 -10.45 -30.43 2.82
N ASP A 106 -10.20 -30.81 1.57
CA ASP A 106 -11.18 -31.53 0.72
C ASP A 106 -11.60 -32.85 1.38
N ALA A 107 -10.67 -33.54 2.03
CA ALA A 107 -10.93 -34.75 2.78
C ALA A 107 -11.87 -34.52 3.99
N GLN A 108 -11.70 -33.41 4.70
CA GLN A 108 -12.57 -33.04 5.82
C GLN A 108 -13.97 -32.66 5.35
N ILE A 109 -14.10 -31.94 4.23
CA ILE A 109 -15.42 -31.64 3.64
C ILE A 109 -16.09 -32.93 3.17
N ALA A 110 -15.34 -33.83 2.52
CA ALA A 110 -15.84 -35.14 2.09
C ALA A 110 -16.26 -36.02 3.29
N LEU A 111 -15.55 -35.94 4.42
CA LEU A 111 -15.94 -36.61 5.66
C LEU A 111 -17.29 -36.09 6.18
N PHE A 112 -17.48 -34.76 6.20
CA PHE A 112 -18.74 -34.15 6.59
C PHE A 112 -19.88 -34.50 5.62
N ASP A 113 -19.62 -34.50 4.32
CA ASP A 113 -20.57 -34.94 3.29
C ASP A 113 -21.02 -36.39 3.49
N ARG A 114 -20.07 -37.30 3.76
CA ARG A 114 -20.40 -38.70 4.09
C ARG A 114 -21.30 -38.79 5.31
N TRP A 115 -21.01 -38.04 6.38
CA TRP A 115 -21.88 -38.00 7.57
C TRP A 115 -23.29 -37.52 7.24
N VAL A 116 -23.44 -36.46 6.43
CA VAL A 116 -24.75 -35.96 5.98
C VAL A 116 -25.50 -37.02 5.16
N LYS A 117 -24.82 -37.67 4.21
CA LYS A 117 -25.38 -38.75 3.37
C LYS A 117 -25.77 -39.99 4.18
N ALA A 118 -25.07 -40.27 5.28
CA ALA A 118 -25.36 -41.37 6.20
C ALA A 118 -26.58 -41.12 7.10
N GLY A 119 -27.26 -39.97 6.97
CA GLY A 119 -28.37 -39.60 7.84
C GLY A 119 -27.93 -38.94 9.15
N MET A 120 -26.68 -38.47 9.23
CA MET A 120 -26.09 -37.76 10.36
C MET A 120 -26.11 -38.55 11.68
N PRO A 121 -25.58 -39.79 11.75
CA PRO A 121 -25.60 -40.56 12.99
C PRO A 121 -24.76 -39.88 14.10
N GLU A 122 -25.24 -39.90 15.34
CA GLU A 122 -24.56 -39.29 16.49
C GLU A 122 -23.28 -40.06 16.89
N GLY A 123 -23.31 -41.40 16.82
CA GLY A 123 -22.25 -42.26 17.33
C GLY A 123 -22.31 -42.46 18.84
N ASP A 124 -21.28 -43.09 19.41
CA ASP A 124 -21.17 -43.30 20.86
C ASP A 124 -20.82 -41.98 21.58
N PRO A 125 -21.70 -41.46 22.46
CA PRO A 125 -21.42 -40.23 23.22
C PRO A 125 -20.17 -40.31 24.10
N LYS A 126 -19.71 -41.51 24.47
CA LYS A 126 -18.46 -41.70 25.24
C LYS A 126 -17.21 -41.39 24.42
N LYS A 127 -17.31 -41.41 23.09
CA LYS A 127 -16.24 -41.00 22.18
C LYS A 127 -16.34 -39.51 21.81
N LEU A 128 -17.32 -38.83 22.41
CA LEU A 128 -17.44 -37.40 22.63
C LEU A 128 -16.11 -36.68 22.87
N PRO A 129 -15.40 -35.98 21.94
CA PRO A 129 -14.30 -35.14 22.39
C PRO A 129 -14.82 -34.10 23.40
N PRO A 130 -14.02 -33.72 24.41
CA PRO A 130 -14.43 -32.68 25.34
C PRO A 130 -14.67 -31.38 24.58
N VAL A 131 -15.76 -30.69 24.91
CA VAL A 131 -16.05 -29.36 24.37
C VAL A 131 -14.85 -28.45 24.67
N PRO A 132 -14.36 -27.66 23.67
CA PRO A 132 -13.24 -26.76 23.90
C PRO A 132 -13.52 -25.80 25.07
N LYS A 133 -12.52 -25.60 25.92
CA LYS A 133 -12.59 -24.60 26.97
C LYS A 133 -12.30 -23.24 26.37
N PHE A 134 -13.26 -22.32 26.48
CA PHE A 134 -13.09 -20.95 26.06
C PHE A 134 -12.75 -20.08 27.28
N PRO A 135 -11.70 -19.23 27.21
CA PRO A 135 -11.37 -18.34 28.31
C PRO A 135 -12.52 -17.35 28.56
N GLU A 136 -12.91 -17.19 29.82
CA GLU A 136 -13.81 -16.11 30.22
C GLU A 136 -13.02 -14.80 30.30
N GLY A 137 -13.55 -13.74 29.69
CA GLY A 137 -12.93 -12.42 29.75
C GLY A 137 -11.92 -12.16 28.63
N TRP A 138 -10.63 -12.10 28.97
CA TRP A 138 -9.54 -11.75 28.05
C TRP A 138 -8.77 -13.01 27.64
N GLN A 139 -8.76 -13.32 26.34
CA GLN A 139 -8.22 -14.56 25.77
C GLN A 139 -6.69 -14.68 25.93
N LEU A 140 -5.97 -13.55 25.92
CA LEU A 140 -4.51 -13.53 26.08
C LEU A 140 -4.06 -13.34 27.53
N GLY A 141 -4.97 -13.48 28.50
CA GLY A 141 -4.74 -13.20 29.92
C GLY A 141 -5.04 -11.74 30.28
N LYS A 142 -4.68 -11.31 31.49
CA LYS A 142 -4.93 -9.92 31.94
C LYS A 142 -4.14 -8.90 31.07
N PRO A 143 -4.80 -7.91 30.44
CA PRO A 143 -4.09 -6.84 29.73
C PRO A 143 -3.31 -5.93 30.67
N ASP A 144 -2.22 -5.34 30.17
CA ASP A 144 -1.41 -4.36 30.89
C ASP A 144 -2.09 -3.00 30.96
N LEU A 145 -2.85 -2.66 29.92
CA LEU A 145 -3.68 -1.46 29.84
C LEU A 145 -5.05 -1.82 29.26
N ILE A 146 -6.11 -1.41 29.94
CA ILE A 146 -7.49 -1.54 29.46
C ILE A 146 -8.01 -0.13 29.23
N VAL A 147 -8.45 0.14 28.00
CA VAL A 147 -9.07 1.42 27.61
C VAL A 147 -10.47 1.16 27.05
N LYS A 148 -11.35 2.16 27.18
CA LYS A 148 -12.76 2.02 26.85
C LYS A 148 -13.30 3.34 26.31
N MET A 149 -14.30 3.26 25.43
CA MET A 149 -15.11 4.41 25.06
C MET A 149 -15.72 5.07 26.32
N ASP A 150 -15.81 6.40 26.30
CA ASP A 150 -16.34 7.21 27.41
C ASP A 150 -17.87 7.12 27.51
N ARG A 151 -18.56 7.02 26.37
CA ARG A 151 -20.01 6.85 26.27
C ARG A 151 -20.39 5.93 25.11
N PRO A 152 -21.54 5.24 25.19
CA PRO A 152 -21.96 4.33 24.14
C PRO A 152 -22.35 5.07 22.85
N PHE A 153 -22.19 4.38 21.73
CA PHE A 153 -22.63 4.82 20.41
C PHE A 153 -23.89 4.06 20.00
N ALA A 154 -24.95 4.80 19.66
CA ALA A 154 -26.20 4.20 19.19
C ALA A 154 -26.05 3.77 17.73
N VAL A 155 -26.32 2.50 17.46
CA VAL A 155 -26.39 1.94 16.11
C VAL A 155 -27.88 1.72 15.77
N PRO A 156 -28.39 2.28 14.65
CA PRO A 156 -29.78 2.11 14.26
C PRO A 156 -30.08 0.66 13.90
N ALA A 157 -31.38 0.32 13.85
CA ALA A 157 -31.83 -1.02 13.46
C ALA A 157 -31.53 -1.34 11.99
N ASP A 158 -31.65 -0.34 11.14
CA ASP A 158 -31.56 -0.42 9.69
C ASP A 158 -30.79 0.79 9.12
N GLY A 159 -30.53 0.73 7.83
CA GLY A 159 -29.82 1.77 7.09
C GLY A 159 -28.51 1.28 6.48
N ALA A 160 -27.73 2.22 5.95
CA ALA A 160 -26.43 1.96 5.38
C ALA A 160 -25.39 1.64 6.47
N ASP A 161 -24.30 1.01 6.06
CA ASP A 161 -23.11 0.79 6.87
C ASP A 161 -22.59 2.12 7.47
N ILE A 162 -22.18 2.09 8.74
CA ILE A 162 -21.69 3.27 9.46
C ILE A 162 -20.21 3.12 9.75
N TYR A 163 -19.42 4.10 9.32
CA TYR A 163 -18.02 4.24 9.73
C TYR A 163 -17.89 5.33 10.78
N GLN A 164 -17.35 4.97 11.94
CA GLN A 164 -17.20 5.88 13.07
C GLN A 164 -15.82 5.72 13.72
N ASN A 165 -15.15 6.84 14.01
CA ASN A 165 -13.83 6.85 14.65
C ASN A 165 -13.98 7.27 16.11
N PHE A 166 -13.73 6.35 17.04
CA PHE A 166 -13.73 6.65 18.48
C PHE A 166 -12.32 6.96 18.96
N VAL A 167 -12.15 8.06 19.69
CA VAL A 167 -10.84 8.53 20.14
C VAL A 167 -10.72 8.32 21.64
N ILE A 168 -9.72 7.54 22.05
CA ILE A 168 -9.50 7.14 23.44
C ILE A 168 -8.08 7.53 23.85
N PRO A 169 -7.91 8.51 24.75
CA PRO A 169 -6.60 8.83 25.31
C PRO A 169 -6.05 7.64 26.10
N LEU A 170 -4.82 7.21 25.77
CA LEU A 170 -4.24 6.02 26.40
C LEU A 170 -3.61 6.31 27.77
N GLY A 171 -3.29 7.56 28.07
CA GLY A 171 -2.68 7.96 29.34
C GLY A 171 -1.28 7.38 29.59
N VAL A 172 -0.63 6.82 28.57
CA VAL A 172 0.74 6.30 28.69
C VAL A 172 1.75 7.44 28.90
N THR A 173 2.50 7.37 30.00
CA THR A 173 3.45 8.41 30.44
C THR A 173 4.87 8.23 29.88
N GLU A 174 5.16 7.06 29.34
CA GLU A 174 6.43 6.70 28.68
C GLU A 174 6.17 5.91 27.39
N ASP A 175 7.18 5.83 26.53
CA ASP A 175 7.09 5.04 25.31
C ASP A 175 7.00 3.54 25.67
N LYS A 176 6.08 2.83 25.01
CA LYS A 176 5.79 1.41 25.22
C LYS A 176 5.91 0.63 23.91
N TRP A 177 5.90 -0.69 24.02
CA TRP A 177 5.99 -1.63 22.91
C TRP A 177 4.81 -2.59 22.99
N VAL A 178 3.90 -2.57 22.00
CA VAL A 178 2.65 -3.35 22.01
C VAL A 178 2.85 -4.68 21.29
N THR A 179 2.64 -5.80 21.99
CA THR A 179 2.75 -7.16 21.45
C THR A 179 1.44 -7.72 20.94
N ALA A 180 0.32 -7.26 21.51
CA ALA A 180 -1.02 -7.67 21.12
C ALA A 180 -2.04 -6.58 21.46
N VAL A 181 -3.14 -6.60 20.74
CA VAL A 181 -4.35 -5.86 21.05
C VAL A 181 -5.50 -6.86 21.05
N GLU A 182 -6.35 -6.79 22.07
CA GLU A 182 -7.56 -7.59 22.16
C GLU A 182 -8.76 -6.66 22.28
N PHE A 183 -9.79 -6.97 21.50
CA PHE A 183 -10.97 -6.14 21.34
C PHE A 183 -12.21 -6.83 21.91
N ARG A 184 -13.06 -6.05 22.56
CA ARG A 184 -14.34 -6.50 23.09
C ARG A 184 -15.42 -5.46 22.79
N SER A 185 -16.57 -5.96 22.37
CA SER A 185 -17.76 -5.17 22.06
C SER A 185 -18.92 -5.58 22.97
N THR A 186 -19.80 -4.63 23.27
CA THR A 186 -21.04 -4.90 23.99
C THR A 186 -22.19 -5.32 23.07
N SER A 187 -22.11 -4.97 21.79
CA SER A 187 -23.06 -5.34 20.73
C SER A 187 -22.32 -5.98 19.53
N PRO A 188 -21.75 -7.20 19.69
CA PRO A 188 -20.94 -7.83 18.64
C PRO A 188 -21.72 -8.11 17.36
N ALA A 189 -23.06 -8.13 17.41
CA ALA A 189 -23.94 -8.32 16.27
C ALA A 189 -23.88 -7.18 15.23
N VAL A 190 -23.42 -5.98 15.63
CA VAL A 190 -23.34 -4.83 14.72
C VAL A 190 -21.91 -4.43 14.36
N VAL A 191 -20.89 -4.94 15.05
CA VAL A 191 -19.48 -4.59 14.77
C VAL A 191 -18.92 -5.53 13.71
N HIS A 192 -18.63 -4.99 12.53
CA HIS A 192 -18.08 -5.78 11.43
C HIS A 192 -16.54 -5.79 11.43
N HIS A 193 -15.89 -4.64 11.60
CA HIS A 193 -14.46 -4.58 11.86
C HIS A 193 -14.05 -3.30 12.61
N VAL A 194 -12.88 -3.33 13.23
CA VAL A 194 -12.26 -2.21 13.94
C VAL A 194 -10.79 -2.10 13.57
N LEU A 195 -10.36 -0.95 13.06
CA LEU A 195 -8.95 -0.64 12.85
C LEU A 195 -8.39 0.14 14.04
N TYR A 196 -7.19 -0.22 14.48
CA TYR A 196 -6.49 0.40 15.60
C TYR A 196 -5.46 1.38 15.08
N PHE A 197 -5.82 2.66 15.07
CA PHE A 197 -4.94 3.74 14.66
C PHE A 197 -4.36 4.46 15.87
N LEU A 198 -3.14 4.95 15.75
CA LEU A 198 -2.48 5.78 16.76
C LEU A 198 -2.50 7.24 16.34
N ASP A 199 -2.77 8.14 17.28
CA ASP A 199 -2.66 9.58 17.09
C ASP A 199 -1.72 10.21 18.12
N ASN A 200 -0.52 10.56 17.67
CA ASN A 200 0.47 11.30 18.47
C ASN A 200 0.28 12.82 18.38
N SER A 201 -0.66 13.29 17.56
CA SER A 201 -0.86 14.72 17.28
C SER A 201 -2.09 15.32 17.93
N GLY A 202 -3.00 14.50 18.47
CA GLY A 202 -4.24 14.95 19.10
C GLY A 202 -5.32 15.44 18.11
N ARG A 203 -5.09 15.32 16.80
CA ARG A 203 -6.03 15.75 15.75
C ARG A 203 -7.37 15.00 15.82
N GLY A 204 -7.34 13.73 16.20
CA GLY A 204 -8.52 12.92 16.47
C GLY A 204 -9.36 13.53 17.59
N ARG A 205 -8.74 13.88 18.72
CA ARG A 205 -9.42 14.53 19.85
C ARG A 205 -10.01 15.87 19.46
N GLU A 206 -9.25 16.71 18.77
CA GLU A 206 -9.73 18.01 18.28
C GLU A 206 -10.96 17.87 17.36
N ARG A 207 -10.97 16.85 16.50
CA ARG A 207 -12.11 16.58 15.62
C ARG A 207 -13.30 16.03 16.39
N ALA A 208 -13.09 15.06 17.28
CA ALA A 208 -14.13 14.48 18.12
C ALA A 208 -14.79 15.51 19.05
N ALA A 209 -14.01 16.45 19.61
CA ALA A 209 -14.52 17.50 20.49
C ALA A 209 -15.50 18.48 19.80
N LYS A 210 -15.48 18.54 18.46
CA LYS A 210 -16.41 19.35 17.65
C LYS A 210 -17.71 18.61 17.34
N MET A 211 -17.83 17.34 17.72
CA MET A 211 -18.98 16.50 17.42
C MET A 211 -19.95 16.45 18.60
N GLY A 212 -21.26 16.46 18.31
CA GLY A 212 -22.30 16.22 19.32
C GLY A 212 -22.42 14.75 19.77
N GLN A 213 -21.68 13.84 19.12
CA GLN A 213 -21.75 12.39 19.31
C GLN A 213 -20.37 11.80 19.66
N PRO A 214 -20.30 10.56 20.19
CA PRO A 214 -19.01 9.93 20.52
C PRO A 214 -18.17 9.76 19.25
N GLY A 215 -16.96 10.32 19.21
CA GLY A 215 -16.06 10.22 18.05
C GLY A 215 -16.48 11.07 16.85
N PHE A 216 -16.02 10.71 15.65
CA PHE A 216 -16.36 11.40 14.39
C PHE A 216 -16.59 10.44 13.21
N PRO A 217 -17.47 10.78 12.25
CA PRO A 217 -17.86 9.87 11.17
C PRO A 217 -16.85 9.78 10.03
N GLY A 218 -16.97 8.69 9.26
CA GLY A 218 -16.26 8.41 8.01
C GLY A 218 -15.00 7.57 8.15
N MET A 219 -14.37 7.25 7.03
CA MET A 219 -13.09 6.52 6.98
C MET A 219 -11.86 7.43 6.98
N GLY A 220 -12.03 8.70 6.63
CA GLY A 220 -10.94 9.68 6.56
C GLY A 220 -10.36 10.04 7.93
N PHE A 221 -9.28 9.37 8.30
CA PHE A 221 -8.41 9.71 9.44
C PHE A 221 -6.94 9.53 9.05
N ARG A 222 -6.06 10.47 9.47
CA ARG A 222 -4.62 10.42 9.19
C ARG A 222 -3.88 9.89 10.43
N PRO A 223 -3.65 8.57 10.53
CA PRO A 223 -2.93 7.98 11.65
C PRO A 223 -1.46 8.39 11.68
N THR A 224 -0.89 8.39 12.87
CA THR A 224 0.57 8.48 13.11
C THR A 224 1.23 7.11 13.29
N GLY A 225 0.41 6.06 13.40
CA GLY A 225 0.79 4.65 13.50
C GLY A 225 -0.43 3.75 13.51
N SER A 226 -0.24 2.44 13.51
CA SER A 226 -1.32 1.46 13.63
C SER A 226 -0.87 0.30 14.51
N LEU A 227 -1.81 -0.28 15.24
CA LEU A 227 -1.64 -1.51 16.01
C LEU A 227 -2.32 -2.72 15.34
N GLY A 228 -2.68 -2.59 14.06
CA GLY A 228 -3.45 -3.59 13.31
C GLY A 228 -4.95 -3.31 13.36
N GLY A 229 -5.74 -4.37 13.40
CA GLY A 229 -7.20 -4.31 13.48
C GLY A 229 -7.80 -5.67 13.79
N TRP A 230 -9.11 -5.68 13.98
CA TRP A 230 -9.93 -6.86 14.17
C TRP A 230 -11.06 -6.85 13.16
N ALA A 231 -11.38 -8.01 12.60
CA ALA A 231 -12.57 -8.24 11.81
C ALA A 231 -13.27 -9.49 12.35
N VAL A 232 -14.52 -9.70 11.94
CA VAL A 232 -15.30 -10.87 12.35
C VAL A 232 -14.47 -12.14 12.22
N GLY A 233 -14.47 -12.94 13.29
CA GLY A 233 -13.73 -14.19 13.38
C GLY A 233 -12.23 -14.06 13.65
N ALA A 234 -11.65 -12.86 13.71
CA ALA A 234 -10.25 -12.73 14.15
C ALA A 234 -10.11 -13.10 15.64
N ILE A 235 -9.09 -13.89 15.95
CA ILE A 235 -8.68 -14.18 17.32
C ILE A 235 -7.49 -13.28 17.71
N PRO A 236 -7.37 -12.86 18.97
CA PRO A 236 -6.24 -12.06 19.41
C PRO A 236 -4.97 -12.93 19.41
N VAL A 237 -3.88 -12.40 18.86
CA VAL A 237 -2.59 -13.10 18.77
C VAL A 237 -1.47 -12.16 19.21
N ARG A 238 -0.51 -12.69 19.96
CA ARG A 238 0.75 -11.99 20.26
C ARG A 238 1.68 -12.08 19.06
N LEU A 239 2.29 -10.96 18.70
CA LEU A 239 3.32 -10.95 17.67
C LEU A 239 4.45 -11.94 18.02
N PRO A 240 4.96 -12.70 17.05
CA PRO A 240 5.99 -13.71 17.27
C PRO A 240 7.36 -13.06 17.56
N ASP A 241 8.32 -13.88 17.99
CA ASP A 241 9.74 -13.52 18.10
C ASP A 241 10.05 -12.26 18.94
N GLY A 242 9.18 -11.93 19.90
CA GLY A 242 9.32 -10.73 20.73
C GLY A 242 9.17 -9.42 19.94
N LEU A 243 8.53 -9.47 18.77
CA LEU A 243 8.20 -8.29 17.97
C LEU A 243 7.09 -7.49 18.64
N ALA A 244 7.10 -6.18 18.42
CA ALA A 244 6.13 -5.28 19.00
C ALA A 244 5.98 -4.00 18.16
N TYR A 245 4.79 -3.41 18.18
CA TYR A 245 4.55 -2.10 17.61
C TYR A 245 5.00 -0.99 18.58
N PRO A 246 5.63 0.09 18.10
CA PRO A 246 5.95 1.24 18.95
C PRO A 246 4.68 2.00 19.35
N LEU A 247 4.58 2.36 20.62
CA LEU A 247 3.55 3.24 21.16
C LEU A 247 4.24 4.40 21.88
N ARG A 248 3.98 5.64 21.46
CA ARG A 248 4.64 6.81 22.07
C ARG A 248 3.87 7.27 23.31
N LYS A 249 4.58 7.91 24.23
CA LYS A 249 3.92 8.62 25.34
C LYS A 249 2.94 9.66 24.80
N GLY A 250 1.78 9.77 25.45
CA GLY A 250 0.74 10.72 25.06
C GLY A 250 -0.05 10.37 23.79
N SER A 251 0.16 9.20 23.16
CA SER A 251 -0.65 8.73 22.05
C SER A 251 -2.12 8.55 22.44
N ASP A 252 -3.04 8.90 21.54
CA ASP A 252 -4.41 8.42 21.56
C ASP A 252 -4.58 7.17 20.70
N LEU A 253 -5.53 6.32 21.08
CA LEU A 253 -6.02 5.23 20.25
C LEU A 253 -7.28 5.70 19.51
N VAL A 254 -7.26 5.60 18.19
CA VAL A 254 -8.41 5.88 17.33
C VAL A 254 -8.93 4.55 16.79
N LEU A 255 -10.15 4.18 17.21
CA LEU A 255 -10.86 2.99 16.78
C LEU A 255 -11.77 3.34 15.62
N GLN A 256 -11.31 3.12 14.39
CA GLN A 256 -12.16 3.24 13.22
C GLN A 256 -13.01 1.98 13.11
N THR A 257 -14.29 2.11 13.39
CA THR A 257 -15.23 1.00 13.49
C THR A 257 -16.21 1.05 12.35
N HIS A 258 -16.36 -0.07 11.67
CA HIS A 258 -17.39 -0.31 10.68
C HIS A 258 -18.54 -1.08 11.33
N PHE A 259 -19.72 -0.46 11.36
CA PHE A 259 -20.95 -1.04 11.84
C PHE A 259 -21.87 -1.47 10.71
N HIS A 260 -22.44 -2.66 10.85
CA HIS A 260 -23.52 -3.17 10.01
C HIS A 260 -24.79 -3.30 10.85
N PRO A 261 -25.87 -2.55 10.56
CA PRO A 261 -27.14 -2.66 11.29
C PRO A 261 -27.69 -4.10 11.31
N SER A 262 -28.13 -4.57 12.47
CA SER A 262 -28.50 -5.98 12.69
C SER A 262 -30.01 -6.26 12.53
N GLY A 263 -30.81 -5.25 12.16
CA GLY A 263 -32.27 -5.29 12.18
C GLY A 263 -32.88 -4.88 13.54
N LYS A 264 -32.05 -4.52 14.53
CA LYS A 264 -32.49 -4.02 15.84
C LYS A 264 -31.59 -2.87 16.30
N PRO A 265 -32.12 -1.85 17.00
CA PRO A 265 -31.27 -0.81 17.57
C PRO A 265 -30.33 -1.40 18.60
N GLU A 266 -29.05 -1.03 18.52
CA GLU A 266 -27.98 -1.54 19.38
C GLU A 266 -27.21 -0.38 20.01
N SER A 267 -26.51 -0.65 21.11
CA SER A 267 -25.74 0.35 21.86
C SER A 267 -24.34 -0.18 22.12
N GLU A 268 -23.38 0.34 21.36
CA GLU A 268 -22.01 -0.15 21.37
C GLU A 268 -21.11 0.65 22.31
N LEU A 269 -20.30 -0.07 23.10
CA LEU A 269 -19.31 0.49 24.00
C LEU A 269 -18.02 -0.34 23.97
N LEU A 270 -17.15 -0.01 23.01
CA LEU A 270 -15.93 -0.75 22.74
C LEU A 270 -14.94 -0.68 23.91
N THR A 271 -14.36 -1.83 24.25
CA THR A 271 -13.28 -1.97 25.24
C THR A 271 -12.08 -2.65 24.58
N VAL A 272 -10.87 -2.14 24.83
CA VAL A 272 -9.63 -2.61 24.23
C VAL A 272 -8.61 -2.92 25.32
N GLY A 273 -8.08 -4.14 25.30
CA GLY A 273 -6.95 -4.59 26.09
C GLY A 273 -5.66 -4.49 25.27
N ILE A 274 -4.65 -3.84 25.84
CA ILE A 274 -3.34 -3.65 25.23
C ILE A 274 -2.31 -4.40 26.07
N TYR A 275 -1.46 -5.18 25.39
CA TYR A 275 -0.41 -5.97 26.03
C TYR A 275 0.96 -5.45 25.64
N PHE A 276 1.78 -5.12 26.63
CA PHE A 276 3.10 -4.55 26.42
C PHE A 276 4.21 -5.62 26.45
N ALA A 277 5.28 -5.38 25.70
CA ALA A 277 6.54 -6.09 25.90
C ALA A 277 7.30 -5.46 27.07
N GLU A 278 8.01 -6.28 27.83
CA GLU A 278 8.89 -5.81 28.90
C GLU A 278 10.10 -5.02 28.37
N LYS A 279 10.55 -5.33 27.15
CA LYS A 279 11.72 -4.74 26.50
C LYS A 279 11.40 -4.34 25.07
N ALA A 280 12.16 -3.37 24.55
CA ALA A 280 12.12 -3.03 23.14
C ALA A 280 12.41 -4.26 22.26
N PRO A 281 11.75 -4.39 21.11
CA PRO A 281 11.99 -5.51 20.21
C PRO A 281 13.42 -5.43 19.65
N LYS A 282 14.06 -6.60 19.48
CA LYS A 282 15.40 -6.68 18.89
C LYS A 282 15.44 -6.29 17.42
N ARG A 283 14.28 -6.38 16.74
CA ARG A 283 14.10 -6.05 15.34
C ARG A 283 12.85 -5.20 15.13
N SER A 284 12.96 -4.19 14.28
CA SER A 284 11.88 -3.26 13.97
C SER A 284 11.01 -3.77 12.83
N LEU A 285 9.69 -3.69 13.03
CA LEU A 285 8.69 -4.02 12.01
C LEU A 285 8.65 -2.98 10.89
N ALA A 286 8.50 -3.49 9.67
CA ALA A 286 8.19 -2.75 8.47
C ALA A 286 6.99 -3.39 7.76
N SER A 287 6.29 -2.59 6.96
CA SER A 287 5.10 -3.01 6.21
C SER A 287 5.26 -2.57 4.76
N LEU A 288 5.27 -3.53 3.85
CA LEU A 288 5.24 -3.30 2.40
C LEU A 288 3.82 -3.50 1.90
N GLN A 289 3.27 -2.50 1.23
CA GLN A 289 1.94 -2.57 0.62
C GLN A 289 2.08 -2.38 -0.90
N LEU A 290 1.55 -3.34 -1.68
CA LEU A 290 1.59 -3.32 -3.15
C LEU A 290 0.17 -3.50 -3.73
N PRO A 291 -0.32 -2.53 -4.53
CA PRO A 291 0.22 -1.18 -4.68
C PRO A 291 0.19 -0.37 -3.37
N PRO A 292 1.08 0.63 -3.19
CA PRO A 292 1.13 1.44 -1.98
C PRO A 292 -0.12 2.30 -1.82
N ALA A 293 -0.42 2.66 -0.57
CA ALA A 293 -1.58 3.46 -0.18
C ALA A 293 -2.90 2.93 -0.77
N PHE A 294 -3.11 1.62 -0.69
CA PHE A 294 -4.31 0.94 -1.21
C PHE A 294 -4.61 1.27 -2.68
N GLY A 295 -3.57 1.45 -3.51
CA GLY A 295 -3.74 1.69 -4.95
C GLY A 295 -4.13 3.11 -5.33
N LEU A 296 -4.12 4.04 -4.38
CA LEU A 296 -4.40 5.46 -4.58
C LEU A 296 -3.63 6.10 -5.75
N PHE A 297 -2.36 5.72 -5.94
CA PHE A 297 -1.51 6.23 -7.01
C PHE A 297 -1.43 5.28 -8.22
N SER A 298 -2.33 4.31 -8.28
CA SER A 298 -2.25 3.21 -9.25
C SER A 298 -3.33 3.27 -10.34
N ASN A 299 -3.99 4.43 -10.46
CA ASN A 299 -5.02 4.67 -11.48
C ASN A 299 -6.16 3.64 -11.41
N ILE A 300 -6.73 3.45 -10.21
CA ILE A 300 -7.96 2.67 -10.05
C ILE A 300 -9.11 3.48 -10.65
N ASP A 301 -9.46 3.16 -11.88
CA ASP A 301 -10.60 3.65 -12.65
C ASP A 301 -11.17 2.47 -13.42
N ILE A 302 -12.17 1.82 -12.83
CA ILE A 302 -12.73 0.54 -13.25
C ILE A 302 -13.97 0.82 -14.11
N PRO A 303 -13.94 0.57 -15.43
CA PRO A 303 -15.12 0.75 -16.29
C PRO A 303 -16.29 -0.13 -15.85
N ALA A 304 -17.51 0.35 -16.06
CA ALA A 304 -18.72 -0.45 -15.91
C ALA A 304 -18.61 -1.73 -16.76
N GLY A 305 -18.95 -2.89 -16.18
CA GLY A 305 -18.91 -4.19 -16.86
C GLY A 305 -17.54 -4.86 -16.94
N LYS A 306 -16.45 -4.22 -16.47
CA LYS A 306 -15.09 -4.77 -16.58
C LYS A 306 -14.85 -5.85 -15.50
N ALA A 307 -14.80 -7.13 -15.92
CA ALA A 307 -14.73 -8.28 -15.01
C ALA A 307 -13.33 -8.63 -14.43
N ASP A 308 -12.27 -8.03 -14.98
CA ASP A 308 -10.88 -8.39 -14.75
C ASP A 308 -9.94 -7.17 -14.72
N PHE A 309 -10.41 -6.03 -14.22
CA PHE A 309 -9.55 -4.86 -14.05
C PHE A 309 -8.40 -5.21 -13.10
N LYS A 310 -7.16 -4.91 -13.50
CA LYS A 310 -5.95 -5.40 -12.82
C LYS A 310 -4.95 -4.30 -12.59
N VAL A 311 -4.41 -4.25 -11.37
CA VAL A 311 -3.28 -3.42 -11.00
C VAL A 311 -2.15 -4.32 -10.52
N THR A 312 -0.94 -4.03 -11.00
CA THR A 312 0.28 -4.72 -10.58
C THR A 312 1.32 -3.72 -10.12
N ASP A 313 2.08 -4.08 -9.11
CA ASP A 313 3.21 -3.31 -8.62
C ASP A 313 4.38 -4.22 -8.24
N SER A 314 5.59 -3.68 -8.15
CA SER A 314 6.78 -4.45 -7.82
C SER A 314 7.78 -3.66 -7.01
N PHE A 315 8.44 -4.34 -6.08
CA PHE A 315 9.42 -3.76 -5.16
C PHE A 315 10.65 -4.64 -5.08
N ILE A 316 11.84 -4.04 -5.19
CA ILE A 316 13.11 -4.74 -5.06
C ILE A 316 13.61 -4.56 -3.62
N LEU A 317 13.88 -5.67 -2.94
CA LEU A 317 14.37 -5.62 -1.56
C LEU A 317 15.77 -4.98 -1.49
N PRO A 318 15.95 -3.88 -0.74
CA PRO A 318 17.25 -3.21 -0.60
C PRO A 318 18.21 -3.99 0.33
N VAL A 319 17.65 -4.86 1.18
CA VAL A 319 18.32 -5.63 2.24
C VAL A 319 17.63 -7.00 2.36
N ALA A 320 18.27 -7.97 3.01
CA ALA A 320 17.59 -9.23 3.32
C ALA A 320 16.51 -9.01 4.40
N VAL A 321 15.40 -9.74 4.32
CA VAL A 321 14.26 -9.60 5.24
C VAL A 321 13.72 -10.96 5.67
N ASP A 322 13.04 -10.97 6.82
CA ASP A 322 12.18 -12.07 7.25
C ASP A 322 10.72 -11.61 7.18
N LEU A 323 9.89 -12.31 6.41
CA LEU A 323 8.46 -12.05 6.35
C LEU A 323 7.76 -12.67 7.57
N ILE A 324 6.99 -11.86 8.28
CA ILE A 324 6.31 -12.20 9.53
C ILE A 324 4.82 -12.48 9.29
N GLY A 325 4.22 -11.78 8.34
CA GLY A 325 2.82 -12.00 8.00
C GLY A 325 2.41 -11.33 6.69
N ALA A 326 1.17 -11.58 6.30
CA ALA A 326 0.55 -11.02 5.12
C ALA A 326 -0.88 -10.54 5.44
N GLY A 327 -1.43 -9.73 4.54
CA GLY A 327 -2.81 -9.31 4.58
C GLY A 327 -3.24 -8.73 3.24
N ALA A 328 -4.52 -8.50 3.07
CA ALA A 328 -5.05 -7.81 1.90
C ALA A 328 -6.26 -6.97 2.28
N HIS A 329 -6.57 -6.04 1.41
CA HIS A 329 -7.74 -5.20 1.50
C HIS A 329 -8.16 -4.82 0.09
N ALA A 330 -9.46 -4.87 -0.20
CA ALA A 330 -10.14 -4.16 -1.28
C ALA A 330 -11.63 -4.01 -0.93
N HIS A 331 -12.40 -3.21 -1.67
CA HIS A 331 -13.84 -3.11 -1.45
C HIS A 331 -14.62 -4.19 -2.20
N TYR A 332 -15.90 -3.94 -2.47
CA TYR A 332 -16.88 -4.92 -2.95
C TYR A 332 -16.55 -5.54 -4.31
N LEU A 333 -15.88 -4.80 -5.19
CA LEU A 333 -15.47 -5.28 -6.51
C LEU A 333 -14.15 -6.06 -6.46
N GLY A 334 -13.41 -6.02 -5.35
CA GLY A 334 -12.18 -6.80 -5.19
C GLY A 334 -12.42 -8.28 -5.46
N LYS A 335 -11.55 -8.91 -6.26
CA LYS A 335 -11.70 -10.30 -6.70
C LYS A 335 -10.53 -11.18 -6.27
N THR A 336 -9.30 -10.79 -6.62
CA THR A 336 -8.10 -11.56 -6.26
C THR A 336 -6.98 -10.65 -5.78
N MET A 337 -6.11 -11.19 -4.93
CA MET A 337 -4.84 -10.56 -4.54
C MET A 337 -3.73 -11.60 -4.51
N LYS A 338 -2.55 -11.27 -5.03
CA LYS A 338 -1.41 -12.18 -5.05
C LYS A 338 -0.10 -11.46 -4.78
N MET A 339 0.77 -12.07 -3.99
CA MET A 339 2.15 -11.67 -3.77
C MET A 339 3.10 -12.82 -4.11
N THR A 340 4.07 -12.54 -4.97
CA THR A 340 5.13 -13.47 -5.37
C THR A 340 6.50 -12.83 -5.22
N ALA A 341 7.53 -13.66 -5.09
CA ALA A 341 8.92 -13.21 -5.07
C ALA A 341 9.72 -13.93 -6.15
N LYS A 342 10.57 -13.18 -6.86
CA LYS A 342 11.65 -13.71 -7.69
C LYS A 342 12.99 -13.41 -7.01
N LEU A 343 13.69 -14.45 -6.58
CA LEU A 343 14.97 -14.34 -5.90
C LEU A 343 16.10 -13.97 -6.88
N PRO A 344 17.27 -13.50 -6.39
CA PRO A 344 18.42 -13.15 -7.23
C PRO A 344 18.96 -14.30 -8.09
N ASP A 345 18.82 -15.54 -7.63
CA ASP A 345 19.18 -16.76 -8.36
C ASP A 345 18.15 -17.16 -9.42
N GLY A 346 17.01 -16.47 -9.47
CA GLY A 346 15.91 -16.75 -10.39
C GLY A 346 14.80 -17.63 -9.81
N GLU A 347 14.94 -18.19 -8.60
CA GLU A 347 13.89 -18.97 -7.93
C GLU A 347 12.62 -18.13 -7.75
N GLN A 348 11.45 -18.72 -7.99
CA GLN A 348 10.15 -18.08 -7.73
C GLN A 348 9.48 -18.67 -6.49
N LYS A 349 9.00 -17.80 -5.60
CA LYS A 349 8.26 -18.17 -4.40
C LYS A 349 6.87 -17.54 -4.40
N ASN A 350 5.86 -18.33 -4.05
CA ASN A 350 4.53 -17.83 -3.74
C ASN A 350 4.50 -17.38 -2.27
N LEU A 351 4.18 -16.12 -2.02
CA LEU A 351 4.19 -15.57 -0.66
C LEU A 351 2.79 -15.52 -0.05
N PHE A 352 1.79 -15.14 -0.86
CA PHE A 352 0.42 -14.95 -0.43
C PHE A 352 -0.52 -14.93 -1.64
N SER A 353 -1.70 -15.53 -1.52
CA SER A 353 -2.70 -15.49 -2.60
C SER A 353 -4.11 -15.62 -2.05
N ILE A 354 -5.02 -14.81 -2.58
CA ILE A 354 -6.46 -14.86 -2.38
C ILE A 354 -7.09 -14.96 -3.77
N ARG A 355 -7.87 -16.02 -4.01
CA ARG A 355 -8.55 -16.25 -5.30
C ARG A 355 -10.00 -15.77 -5.35
N ASP A 356 -10.63 -15.62 -4.19
CA ASP A 356 -12.00 -15.13 -4.05
C ASP A 356 -12.02 -14.23 -2.82
N TRP A 357 -11.86 -12.93 -3.07
CA TRP A 357 -11.92 -11.92 -2.02
C TRP A 357 -13.37 -11.69 -1.60
N ASP A 358 -13.60 -11.69 -0.29
CA ASP A 358 -14.83 -11.25 0.32
C ASP A 358 -14.57 -10.07 1.26
N PHE A 359 -15.13 -8.90 0.94
CA PHE A 359 -14.99 -7.68 1.73
C PHE A 359 -15.43 -7.86 3.20
N ASN A 360 -16.29 -8.85 3.46
CA ASN A 360 -16.79 -9.14 4.80
C ASN A 360 -15.74 -9.81 5.71
N TRP A 361 -14.66 -10.35 5.15
CA TRP A 361 -13.66 -11.12 5.88
C TRP A 361 -12.25 -10.54 5.71
N GLN A 362 -11.90 -9.56 6.53
CA GLN A 362 -10.61 -8.87 6.44
C GLN A 362 -9.62 -9.37 7.48
N GLY A 363 -8.79 -10.34 7.10
CA GLY A 363 -7.82 -10.98 7.98
C GLY A 363 -6.40 -10.45 7.87
N GLN A 364 -5.66 -10.52 8.98
CA GLN A 364 -4.21 -10.49 9.02
C GLN A 364 -3.70 -11.92 9.31
N TYR A 365 -2.72 -12.38 8.54
CA TYR A 365 -2.24 -13.77 8.58
C TYR A 365 -0.77 -13.79 8.94
N LEU A 366 -0.41 -14.36 10.08
CA LEU A 366 0.99 -14.53 10.49
C LEU A 366 1.53 -15.84 9.91
N TYR A 367 2.75 -15.83 9.36
CA TYR A 367 3.36 -17.07 8.90
C TYR A 367 3.65 -18.00 10.07
N LYS A 368 3.54 -19.31 9.83
CA LYS A 368 3.91 -20.35 10.80
C LYS A 368 5.40 -20.24 11.16
N GLU A 369 6.23 -20.05 10.15
CA GLU A 369 7.65 -19.75 10.26
C GLU A 369 7.97 -18.53 9.39
N ALA A 370 8.89 -17.68 9.85
CA ALA A 370 9.25 -16.49 9.09
C ALA A 370 9.91 -16.86 7.75
N VAL A 371 9.49 -16.23 6.66
CA VAL A 371 10.03 -16.52 5.32
C VAL A 371 11.22 -15.60 5.03
N ARG A 372 12.43 -16.15 5.02
CA ARG A 372 13.67 -15.42 4.66
C ARG A 372 13.71 -15.13 3.17
N LEU A 373 13.90 -13.85 2.82
CA LEU A 373 14.16 -13.40 1.45
C LEU A 373 15.50 -12.62 1.38
N PRO A 374 16.40 -12.93 0.43
CA PRO A 374 17.65 -12.21 0.27
C PRO A 374 17.46 -10.81 -0.32
N LYS A 375 18.44 -9.94 -0.10
CA LYS A 375 18.57 -8.65 -0.81
C LYS A 375 18.51 -8.87 -2.33
N GLY A 376 17.87 -7.95 -3.05
CA GLY A 376 17.71 -8.02 -4.51
C GLY A 376 16.53 -8.88 -4.98
N THR A 377 15.82 -9.55 -4.06
CA THR A 377 14.55 -10.22 -4.39
C THR A 377 13.55 -9.20 -4.93
N VAL A 378 12.89 -9.55 -6.03
CA VAL A 378 11.80 -8.76 -6.62
C VAL A 378 10.48 -9.30 -6.10
N ILE A 379 9.78 -8.54 -5.26
CA ILE A 379 8.44 -8.85 -4.79
C ILE A 379 7.44 -8.21 -5.76
N ARG A 380 6.50 -8.99 -6.27
CA ARG A 380 5.43 -8.53 -7.16
C ARG A 380 4.07 -8.72 -6.50
N GLY A 381 3.30 -7.64 -6.43
CA GLY A 381 1.90 -7.62 -6.01
C GLY A 381 0.95 -7.49 -7.20
N GLU A 382 -0.19 -8.15 -7.12
CA GLU A 382 -1.28 -8.07 -8.09
C GLU A 382 -2.62 -8.00 -7.34
N VAL A 383 -3.49 -7.10 -7.77
CA VAL A 383 -4.88 -7.00 -7.31
C VAL A 383 -5.79 -6.95 -8.53
N THR A 384 -6.91 -7.68 -8.48
CA THR A 384 -7.94 -7.65 -9.53
C THR A 384 -9.30 -7.30 -8.98
N TRP A 385 -10.12 -6.66 -9.81
CA TRP A 385 -11.50 -6.29 -9.53
C TRP A 385 -12.44 -6.77 -10.62
N ASP A 386 -13.68 -7.08 -10.22
CA ASP A 386 -14.77 -7.54 -11.05
C ASP A 386 -15.96 -6.58 -10.96
N ASN A 387 -16.08 -5.67 -11.93
CA ASN A 387 -17.21 -4.75 -12.06
C ASN A 387 -18.24 -5.24 -13.09
N SER A 388 -18.32 -6.54 -13.32
CA SER A 388 -19.34 -7.13 -14.20
C SER A 388 -20.72 -7.21 -13.51
N ALA A 389 -21.75 -7.48 -14.30
CA ALA A 389 -23.11 -7.68 -13.78
C ALA A 389 -23.26 -9.06 -13.10
N GLU A 390 -22.35 -9.97 -13.40
CA GLU A 390 -22.28 -11.33 -12.88
C GLU A 390 -21.62 -11.41 -11.51
N ASN A 391 -20.90 -10.37 -11.07
CA ASN A 391 -20.35 -10.30 -9.72
C ASN A 391 -21.49 -10.11 -8.70
N PRO A 392 -21.80 -11.12 -7.85
CA PRO A 392 -22.89 -11.02 -6.88
C PRO A 392 -22.59 -10.01 -5.77
N ARG A 393 -21.33 -9.58 -5.62
CA ARG A 393 -20.90 -8.56 -4.65
C ARG A 393 -20.91 -7.15 -5.25
N ASN A 394 -21.28 -6.96 -6.53
CA ASN A 394 -21.34 -5.62 -7.12
C ASN A 394 -22.45 -4.79 -6.43
N PRO A 395 -22.12 -3.65 -5.81
CA PRO A 395 -23.12 -2.82 -5.11
C PRO A 395 -24.04 -2.05 -6.08
N SER A 396 -23.78 -2.09 -7.39
CA SER A 396 -24.54 -1.39 -8.42
C SER A 396 -25.15 -2.35 -9.43
N SER A 397 -26.45 -2.20 -9.69
CA SER A 397 -27.16 -2.91 -10.75
C SER A 397 -28.05 -1.93 -11.53
N PRO A 398 -27.72 -1.61 -12.80
CA PRO A 398 -26.57 -2.12 -13.58
C PRO A 398 -25.20 -1.61 -13.07
N PRO A 399 -24.08 -2.25 -13.45
CA PRO A 399 -22.75 -1.78 -13.10
C PRO A 399 -22.47 -0.34 -13.56
N VAL A 400 -21.75 0.42 -12.75
CA VAL A 400 -21.33 1.80 -13.04
C VAL A 400 -19.80 1.90 -13.03
N ARG A 401 -19.22 2.95 -13.63
CA ARG A 401 -17.77 3.20 -13.52
C ARG A 401 -17.42 3.52 -12.06
N VAL A 402 -16.37 2.89 -11.54
CA VAL A 402 -15.93 3.05 -10.15
C VAL A 402 -14.49 3.56 -10.11
N HIS A 403 -14.22 4.54 -9.28
CA HIS A 403 -12.90 5.16 -9.12
C HIS A 403 -12.28 4.81 -7.77
N TRP A 404 -11.01 5.17 -7.59
CA TRP A 404 -10.40 5.13 -6.28
C TRP A 404 -11.19 6.00 -5.28
N GLY A 405 -11.49 5.47 -4.11
CA GLY A 405 -12.11 6.24 -3.04
C GLY A 405 -12.15 5.49 -1.72
N GLU A 406 -12.48 6.24 -0.66
CA GLU A 406 -12.58 5.68 0.68
C GLU A 406 -13.91 4.96 0.88
N GLY A 407 -14.99 5.34 0.16
CA GLY A 407 -16.32 4.73 0.33
C GLY A 407 -16.35 3.26 -0.08
N SER A 408 -17.17 2.44 0.59
CA SER A 408 -17.32 1.01 0.25
C SER A 408 -17.85 0.77 -1.18
N THR A 409 -18.56 1.75 -1.76
CA THR A 409 -19.01 1.75 -3.16
C THR A 409 -18.01 2.38 -4.14
N ASP A 410 -16.97 3.04 -3.63
CA ASP A 410 -15.77 3.34 -4.38
C ASP A 410 -14.84 2.11 -4.34
N GLU A 411 -13.64 2.19 -4.90
CA GLU A 411 -12.66 1.11 -4.75
C GLU A 411 -11.33 1.56 -4.16
N MET A 412 -10.68 0.64 -3.46
CA MET A 412 -9.26 0.70 -3.16
C MET A 412 -8.76 -0.74 -3.10
N GLY A 413 -7.45 -0.97 -3.17
CA GLY A 413 -6.98 -2.33 -3.01
C GLY A 413 -5.48 -2.51 -2.96
N SER A 414 -5.04 -3.45 -2.13
CA SER A 414 -3.64 -3.83 -2.00
C SER A 414 -3.46 -5.17 -1.30
N ALA A 415 -2.34 -5.83 -1.58
CA ALA A 415 -1.77 -6.83 -0.70
C ALA A 415 -0.68 -6.20 0.17
N ARG A 416 -0.49 -6.73 1.38
CA ARG A 416 0.48 -6.26 2.37
C ARG A 416 1.34 -7.41 2.86
N LEU A 417 2.63 -7.14 3.06
CA LEU A 417 3.56 -8.00 3.79
C LEU A 417 4.09 -7.25 5.01
N MET A 418 4.01 -7.91 6.16
CA MET A 418 4.66 -7.53 7.40
C MET A 418 6.02 -8.21 7.46
N MET A 419 7.09 -7.45 7.72
CA MET A 419 8.46 -7.94 7.63
C MET A 419 9.39 -7.24 8.63
N VAL A 420 10.55 -7.84 8.86
CA VAL A 420 11.68 -7.23 9.55
C VAL A 420 12.93 -7.33 8.67
N ALA A 421 13.86 -6.40 8.81
CA ALA A 421 15.19 -6.62 8.25
C ALA A 421 15.84 -7.84 8.93
N ALA A 422 16.60 -8.63 8.15
CA ALA A 422 17.32 -9.77 8.70
C ALA A 422 18.29 -9.34 9.81
N GLU A 423 18.91 -8.17 9.64
CA GLU A 423 19.74 -7.49 10.64
C GLU A 423 19.15 -6.11 11.00
N GLU A 424 19.08 -5.77 12.28
CA GLU A 424 18.41 -4.53 12.73
C GLU A 424 19.11 -3.25 12.22
N LYS A 425 20.43 -3.30 11.98
CA LYS A 425 21.19 -2.17 11.40
C LYS A 425 20.64 -1.73 10.02
N ASP A 426 19.94 -2.64 9.32
CA ASP A 426 19.38 -2.43 7.98
C ASP A 426 17.90 -1.98 8.00
N ALA A 427 17.26 -1.93 9.16
CA ALA A 427 15.84 -1.60 9.30
C ALA A 427 15.49 -0.19 8.81
N THR A 428 16.42 0.76 8.94
CA THR A 428 16.22 2.12 8.41
C THR A 428 16.25 2.13 6.88
N ALA A 429 17.23 1.46 6.26
CA ALA A 429 17.33 1.37 4.80
C ALA A 429 16.08 0.70 4.18
N LEU A 430 15.54 -0.34 4.84
CA LEU A 430 14.30 -0.98 4.42
C LEU A 430 13.10 -0.01 4.44
N ARG A 431 12.89 0.70 5.56
CA ARG A 431 11.77 1.65 5.71
C ARG A 431 11.89 2.83 4.76
N GLU A 432 13.10 3.33 4.53
CA GLU A 432 13.36 4.40 3.56
C GLU A 432 13.07 3.96 2.13
N ALA A 433 13.45 2.74 1.75
CA ALA A 433 13.14 2.20 0.42
C ALA A 433 11.64 2.02 0.20
N ILE A 434 10.90 1.49 1.20
CA ILE A 434 9.43 1.38 1.13
C ILE A 434 8.80 2.77 0.98
N ARG A 435 9.26 3.76 1.75
CA ARG A 435 8.78 5.14 1.63
C ARG A 435 9.11 5.73 0.25
N ALA A 436 10.31 5.50 -0.26
CA ALA A 436 10.73 5.95 -1.58
C ALA A 436 9.88 5.33 -2.69
N HIS A 437 9.55 4.05 -2.59
CA HIS A 437 8.65 3.35 -3.52
C HIS A 437 7.27 4.02 -3.57
N THR A 438 6.65 4.26 -2.41
CA THR A 438 5.36 4.98 -2.34
C THR A 438 5.44 6.36 -3.01
N LEU A 439 6.51 7.11 -2.76
CA LEU A 439 6.72 8.42 -3.39
C LEU A 439 6.91 8.31 -4.91
N GLN A 440 7.65 7.31 -5.39
CA GLN A 440 7.84 7.07 -6.83
C GLN A 440 6.53 6.69 -7.51
N THR A 441 5.70 5.84 -6.90
CA THR A 441 4.38 5.51 -7.44
C THR A 441 3.49 6.75 -7.52
N ALA A 442 3.51 7.61 -6.51
CA ALA A 442 2.82 8.90 -6.54
C ALA A 442 3.34 9.81 -7.68
N VAL A 443 4.66 9.90 -7.86
CA VAL A 443 5.24 10.68 -8.97
C VAL A 443 4.81 10.12 -10.33
N ARG A 444 4.88 8.80 -10.54
CA ARG A 444 4.43 8.16 -11.78
C ARG A 444 2.94 8.38 -12.05
N SER A 445 2.12 8.36 -11.00
CA SER A 445 0.70 8.72 -11.09
C SER A 445 0.50 10.14 -11.61
N ARG A 446 1.23 11.10 -11.04
CA ARG A 446 1.22 12.48 -11.52
C ARG A 446 1.67 12.57 -12.98
N VAL A 447 2.75 11.88 -13.34
CA VAL A 447 3.25 11.76 -14.72
C VAL A 447 2.18 11.20 -15.67
N ARG A 448 1.23 10.40 -15.22
CA ARG A 448 0.11 9.97 -16.09
C ARG A 448 -0.98 11.03 -16.26
N GLY A 449 -0.93 12.13 -15.51
CA GLY A 449 -1.94 13.18 -15.46
C GLY A 449 -2.91 13.07 -14.28
N ASP A 450 -2.67 12.15 -13.33
CA ASP A 450 -3.53 11.94 -12.18
C ASP A 450 -3.45 13.14 -11.21
N LYS A 451 -4.59 13.70 -10.78
CA LYS A 451 -4.63 14.73 -9.73
C LYS A 451 -4.35 14.10 -8.36
N ILE A 452 -3.36 14.63 -7.64
CA ILE A 452 -3.01 14.13 -6.29
C ILE A 452 -3.43 15.14 -5.22
N GLU A 453 -4.39 14.76 -4.38
CA GLU A 453 -4.85 15.57 -3.25
C GLU A 453 -4.07 15.29 -1.95
N TRP A 454 -2.79 15.66 -1.88
CA TRP A 454 -1.86 15.38 -0.75
C TRP A 454 -2.44 15.51 0.66
N GLN A 455 -3.32 16.50 0.86
CA GLN A 455 -4.00 16.75 2.13
C GLN A 455 -4.97 15.63 2.54
N ARG A 456 -5.73 15.06 1.58
CA ARG A 456 -6.57 13.87 1.83
C ARG A 456 -5.71 12.66 2.19
N LEU A 457 -4.51 12.57 1.63
CA LEU A 457 -3.64 11.39 1.73
C LEU A 457 -2.84 11.34 3.01
N GLY A 458 -2.83 12.44 3.76
CA GLY A 458 -2.02 12.55 4.95
C GLY A 458 -0.53 12.27 4.70
N LEU A 459 -0.03 12.68 3.54
CA LEU A 459 1.39 12.71 3.23
C LEU A 459 1.83 14.17 3.22
N GLU A 460 2.92 14.47 3.91
CA GLU A 460 3.62 15.74 3.68
C GLU A 460 4.27 15.63 2.31
N PRO A 461 3.95 16.51 1.35
CA PRO A 461 4.61 16.45 0.08
C PRO A 461 6.10 16.81 0.30
N PRO A 462 7.03 16.32 -0.54
CA PRO A 462 8.47 16.59 -0.39
C PRO A 462 8.75 18.09 -0.15
N ALA A 463 9.85 18.44 0.53
CA ALA A 463 10.10 19.81 1.01
C ALA A 463 9.91 20.94 -0.04
N PHE A 464 10.16 20.68 -1.33
CA PHE A 464 9.93 21.62 -2.43
C PHE A 464 8.46 21.80 -2.85
N TRP A 465 7.53 21.01 -2.31
CA TRP A 465 6.08 21.05 -2.57
C TRP A 465 5.35 21.77 -1.43
N LYS A 466 6.05 22.09 -0.33
CA LYS A 466 5.52 22.88 0.79
C LYS A 466 5.36 24.36 0.44
N ASP A 467 6.24 24.87 -0.43
CA ASP A 467 6.09 26.20 -1.05
C ASP A 467 5.04 26.19 -2.18
N GLY A 468 4.51 25.01 -2.51
CA GLY A 468 3.80 24.73 -3.75
C GLY A 468 4.71 24.83 -4.97
N PRO A 469 4.49 24.06 -6.06
CA PRO A 469 4.76 24.65 -7.36
C PRO A 469 3.89 25.92 -7.39
N ALA A 470 4.47 27.09 -7.62
CA ALA A 470 3.68 28.23 -8.03
C ALA A 470 2.76 27.69 -9.15
N LYS A 471 1.44 27.74 -8.93
CA LYS A 471 0.48 27.23 -9.91
C LYS A 471 0.83 27.95 -11.20
N THR A 472 1.42 27.24 -12.16
CA THR A 472 1.66 27.82 -13.47
C THR A 472 0.29 28.24 -13.96
N SER A 473 0.05 29.54 -14.10
CA SER A 473 -1.17 30.02 -14.76
C SER A 473 -1.11 29.46 -16.18
N PRO A 474 -1.99 28.51 -16.57
CA PRO A 474 -1.90 27.80 -17.85
C PRO A 474 -2.27 28.69 -19.05
N LYS A 475 -2.20 30.01 -18.88
CA LYS A 475 -2.61 31.04 -19.83
C LYS A 475 -1.50 32.06 -20.13
N LEU A 476 -0.29 31.89 -19.58
CA LEU A 476 0.80 32.80 -19.90
C LEU A 476 1.41 32.44 -21.25
N THR A 477 1.22 33.36 -22.19
CA THR A 477 1.63 33.27 -23.57
C THR A 477 2.56 34.43 -23.90
N PHE A 478 3.64 34.16 -24.62
CA PHE A 478 4.64 35.15 -25.01
C PHE A 478 4.91 35.05 -26.50
N ASN A 479 5.22 36.17 -27.15
CA ASN A 479 5.82 36.14 -28.48
C ASN A 479 7.34 36.06 -28.33
N ASP A 480 7.96 35.12 -29.06
CA ASP A 480 9.42 35.11 -29.16
C ASP A 480 9.94 36.25 -30.06
N LEU A 481 11.26 36.42 -30.13
CA LEU A 481 11.88 37.48 -30.94
C LEU A 481 11.59 37.40 -32.45
N ASN A 482 11.08 36.24 -32.93
CA ASN A 482 10.63 36.02 -34.30
C ASN A 482 9.11 36.17 -34.46
N GLY A 483 8.39 36.60 -33.41
CA GLY A 483 6.96 36.80 -33.42
C GLY A 483 6.13 35.52 -33.32
N ARG A 484 6.74 34.38 -32.97
CA ARG A 484 6.00 33.12 -32.77
C ARG A 484 5.48 33.04 -31.35
N GLU A 485 4.24 32.60 -31.22
CA GLU A 485 3.62 32.35 -29.94
C GLU A 485 4.31 31.18 -29.21
N GLN A 486 4.68 31.40 -27.95
CA GLN A 486 5.29 30.43 -27.06
C GLN A 486 4.49 30.34 -25.76
N LYS A 487 4.42 29.12 -25.22
CA LYS A 487 3.82 28.82 -23.91
C LYS A 487 4.86 28.14 -23.01
N PRO A 488 5.84 28.87 -22.45
CA PRO A 488 6.94 28.26 -21.71
C PRO A 488 6.48 27.39 -20.54
N LEU A 489 5.37 27.77 -19.89
CA LEU A 489 4.81 27.06 -18.73
C LEU A 489 3.87 25.89 -19.07
N VAL A 490 3.57 25.65 -20.35
CA VAL A 490 2.64 24.60 -20.78
C VAL A 490 3.37 23.64 -21.71
N VAL A 491 3.65 22.44 -21.21
CA VAL A 491 4.34 21.38 -21.93
C VAL A 491 3.36 20.66 -22.83
N GLU A 492 3.34 21.05 -24.11
CA GLU A 492 2.55 20.42 -25.17
C GLU A 492 3.48 19.60 -26.08
N ASN A 493 3.13 18.34 -26.35
CA ASN A 493 3.89 17.43 -27.24
C ASN A 493 5.38 17.24 -26.86
N ALA A 494 5.70 17.37 -25.57
CA ALA A 494 7.02 17.14 -25.00
C ALA A 494 6.89 16.45 -23.63
N LYS A 495 7.99 15.94 -23.09
CA LYS A 495 8.10 15.45 -21.71
C LYS A 495 8.57 16.55 -20.74
N ALA A 496 9.29 17.55 -21.24
CA ALA A 496 9.73 18.67 -20.41
C ALA A 496 9.88 19.98 -21.20
N HIS A 497 9.63 21.10 -20.52
CA HIS A 497 10.12 22.42 -20.90
C HIS A 497 11.23 22.85 -19.95
N VAL A 498 12.26 23.51 -20.48
CA VAL A 498 13.34 24.13 -19.71
C VAL A 498 13.32 25.62 -20.00
N ILE A 499 13.23 26.43 -18.95
CA ILE A 499 13.29 27.89 -19.04
C ILE A 499 14.57 28.35 -18.37
N VAL A 500 15.44 29.02 -19.13
CA VAL A 500 16.67 29.64 -18.63
C VAL A 500 16.42 31.14 -18.48
N PHE A 501 16.46 31.64 -17.24
CA PHE A 501 16.24 33.05 -16.95
C PHE A 501 17.56 33.81 -17.05
N ILE A 502 17.58 34.85 -17.88
CA ILE A 502 18.80 35.58 -18.25
C ILE A 502 18.57 37.10 -18.23
N THR A 503 19.67 37.85 -18.09
CA THR A 503 19.75 39.27 -18.47
C THR A 503 20.94 39.47 -19.40
N ASN A 504 20.93 40.55 -20.17
CA ASN A 504 21.96 40.92 -21.13
C ASN A 504 23.24 41.44 -20.47
N ASP A 505 23.12 42.00 -19.26
CA ASP A 505 24.20 42.61 -18.48
C ASP A 505 24.85 41.64 -17.47
N CYS A 506 24.27 40.47 -17.21
CA CYS A 506 24.83 39.50 -16.27
C CYS A 506 26.01 38.73 -16.89
N PRO A 507 27.26 38.93 -16.41
CA PRO A 507 28.44 38.26 -16.98
C PRO A 507 28.44 36.74 -16.74
N ILE A 508 27.81 36.28 -15.66
CA ILE A 508 27.69 34.83 -15.38
C ILE A 508 26.70 34.19 -16.36
N SER A 509 25.53 34.83 -16.56
CA SER A 509 24.51 34.40 -17.54
C SER A 509 25.10 34.28 -18.93
N ASN A 510 25.78 35.34 -19.37
CA ASN A 510 26.49 35.40 -20.65
C ASN A 510 27.59 34.33 -20.76
N GLY A 511 28.31 34.06 -19.67
CA GLY A 511 29.32 33.01 -19.59
C GLY A 511 28.77 31.58 -19.74
N TYR A 512 27.47 31.37 -19.48
CA TYR A 512 26.79 30.08 -19.68
C TYR A 512 26.23 29.88 -21.09
N ALA A 513 26.26 30.88 -21.98
CA ALA A 513 25.71 30.75 -23.34
C ALA A 513 26.24 29.51 -24.12
N PRO A 514 27.55 29.16 -24.09
CA PRO A 514 28.04 27.93 -24.73
C PRO A 514 27.43 26.65 -24.15
N GLU A 515 27.21 26.60 -22.84
CA GLU A 515 26.64 25.45 -22.14
C GLU A 515 25.15 25.31 -22.42
N ILE A 516 24.41 26.44 -22.45
CA ILE A 516 23.01 26.48 -22.86
C ILE A 516 22.86 25.93 -24.27
N ASN A 517 23.68 26.38 -25.21
CA ASN A 517 23.66 25.87 -26.59
C ASN A 517 24.04 24.39 -26.68
N ALA A 518 25.00 23.93 -25.87
CA ALA A 518 25.35 22.52 -25.78
C ALA A 518 24.18 21.66 -25.30
N LEU A 519 23.45 22.12 -24.28
CA LEU A 519 22.23 21.47 -23.79
C LEU A 519 21.12 21.45 -24.85
N VAL A 520 20.85 22.58 -25.50
CA VAL A 520 19.85 22.66 -26.59
C VAL A 520 20.17 21.64 -27.68
N LYS A 521 21.45 21.50 -28.05
CA LYS A 521 21.89 20.50 -29.04
C LYS A 521 21.78 19.05 -28.52
N GLU A 522 22.19 18.80 -27.28
CA GLU A 522 22.18 17.47 -26.65
C GLU A 522 20.76 16.89 -26.48
N TYR A 523 19.75 17.75 -26.41
CA TYR A 523 18.36 17.38 -26.20
C TYR A 523 17.46 17.65 -27.43
N ALA A 524 18.04 18.01 -28.58
CA ALA A 524 17.28 18.38 -29.79
C ALA A 524 16.42 17.22 -30.35
N ASP A 525 16.85 15.97 -30.16
CA ASP A 525 16.17 14.74 -30.59
C ASP A 525 15.32 14.11 -29.48
N LYS A 526 15.29 14.72 -28.29
CA LYS A 526 14.53 14.25 -27.13
C LYS A 526 13.24 15.08 -27.00
N PRO A 527 12.20 14.58 -26.30
CA PRO A 527 10.98 15.34 -26.08
C PRO A 527 11.18 16.43 -25.01
N VAL A 528 12.11 17.37 -25.23
CA VAL A 528 12.42 18.49 -24.34
C VAL A 528 12.47 19.77 -25.16
N ARG A 529 11.80 20.84 -24.70
CA ARG A 529 11.87 22.16 -25.35
C ARG A 529 12.56 23.16 -24.43
N PHE A 530 13.44 23.97 -24.99
CA PHE A 530 14.19 24.99 -24.25
C PHE A 530 13.68 26.39 -24.61
N PHE A 531 13.67 27.29 -23.63
CA PHE A 531 13.36 28.71 -23.76
C PHE A 531 14.40 29.52 -22.99
N ALA A 532 14.74 30.71 -23.50
CA ALA A 532 15.37 31.74 -22.68
C ALA A 532 14.32 32.79 -22.32
N ALA A 533 14.22 33.16 -21.05
CA ALA A 533 13.37 34.25 -20.57
C ALA A 533 14.26 35.42 -20.17
N HIS A 534 14.18 36.52 -20.91
CA HIS A 534 14.90 37.74 -20.57
C HIS A 534 14.06 38.56 -19.58
N VAL A 535 14.62 38.83 -18.39
CA VAL A 535 13.84 39.34 -17.24
C VAL A 535 14.05 40.82 -16.91
N ASP A 536 14.94 41.50 -17.62
CA ASP A 536 15.13 42.95 -17.49
C ASP A 536 13.86 43.72 -17.95
N PRO A 537 13.19 44.50 -17.06
CA PRO A 537 12.01 45.29 -17.40
C PRO A 537 12.21 46.32 -18.51
N ASP A 538 13.43 46.85 -18.65
CA ASP A 538 13.75 47.95 -19.57
C ASP A 538 14.26 47.46 -20.94
N LEU A 539 14.39 46.14 -21.13
CA LEU A 539 14.95 45.58 -22.34
C LEU A 539 13.99 45.67 -23.53
N THR A 540 14.50 46.23 -24.64
CA THR A 540 13.79 46.26 -25.93
C THR A 540 14.00 44.98 -26.74
N PRO A 541 13.06 44.61 -27.64
CA PRO A 541 13.24 43.48 -28.55
C PRO A 541 14.52 43.55 -29.42
N ASP A 542 14.93 44.74 -29.84
CA ASP A 542 16.15 44.92 -30.64
C ASP A 542 17.42 44.70 -29.82
N ALA A 543 17.44 45.17 -28.57
CA ALA A 543 18.53 44.88 -27.64
C ALA A 543 18.61 43.36 -27.35
N ALA A 544 17.46 42.70 -27.20
CA ALA A 544 17.40 41.23 -27.03
C ALA A 544 17.94 40.48 -28.27
N ARG A 545 17.58 40.91 -29.48
CA ARG A 545 18.10 40.31 -30.74
C ARG A 545 19.61 40.51 -30.87
N LYS A 546 20.10 41.69 -30.51
CA LYS A 546 21.54 41.98 -30.50
C LYS A 546 22.27 41.05 -29.54
N HIS A 547 21.77 40.94 -28.31
CA HIS A 547 22.33 40.04 -27.29
C HIS A 547 22.31 38.57 -27.74
N ALA A 548 21.20 38.09 -28.29
CA ALA A 548 21.07 36.74 -28.81
C ALA A 548 22.09 36.44 -29.92
N SER A 549 22.30 37.39 -30.83
CA SER A 549 23.29 37.30 -31.91
C SER A 549 24.73 37.29 -31.37
N GLU A 550 25.04 38.18 -30.43
CA GLU A 550 26.38 38.33 -29.83
C GLU A 550 26.84 37.07 -29.09
N TYR A 551 25.92 36.43 -28.35
CA TYR A 551 26.21 35.22 -27.58
C TYR A 551 25.79 33.91 -28.28
N GLY A 552 25.28 34.01 -29.50
CA GLY A 552 24.89 32.87 -30.34
C GLY A 552 23.78 32.01 -29.73
N LEU A 553 22.82 32.58 -29.02
CA LEU A 553 21.72 31.85 -28.39
C LEU A 553 20.74 31.32 -29.46
N THR A 554 20.60 29.98 -29.56
CA THR A 554 19.81 29.34 -30.65
C THR A 554 18.40 28.89 -30.24
N LEU A 555 18.04 29.05 -28.98
CA LEU A 555 16.73 28.69 -28.43
C LEU A 555 15.72 29.85 -28.56
N PRO A 556 14.39 29.57 -28.59
CA PRO A 556 13.37 30.61 -28.50
C PRO A 556 13.57 31.53 -27.29
N ILE A 557 13.57 32.84 -27.52
CA ILE A 557 13.76 33.87 -26.48
C ILE A 557 12.46 34.63 -26.31
N VAL A 558 11.94 34.65 -25.09
CA VAL A 558 10.77 35.42 -24.67
C VAL A 558 11.18 36.58 -23.76
N LEU A 559 10.45 37.68 -23.85
CA LEU A 559 10.67 38.86 -23.01
C LEU A 559 9.69 38.85 -21.84
N ASP A 560 10.21 38.72 -20.62
CA ASP A 560 9.45 38.75 -19.38
C ASP A 560 9.62 40.09 -18.66
N THR A 561 9.46 41.21 -19.39
CA THR A 561 9.65 42.57 -18.86
C THR A 561 8.67 42.95 -17.75
N LYS A 562 7.61 42.15 -17.56
CA LYS A 562 6.60 42.31 -16.50
C LYS A 562 6.75 41.27 -15.37
N HIS A 563 7.83 40.50 -15.37
CA HIS A 563 8.12 39.45 -14.38
C HIS A 563 6.99 38.44 -14.18
N GLN A 564 6.23 38.13 -15.22
CA GLN A 564 5.14 37.16 -15.16
C GLN A 564 5.68 35.73 -15.03
N LEU A 565 6.74 35.38 -15.77
CA LEU A 565 7.44 34.09 -15.60
C LEU A 565 8.25 34.07 -14.32
N VAL A 566 8.92 35.16 -13.95
CA VAL A 566 9.65 35.29 -12.69
C VAL A 566 8.73 35.03 -11.49
N THR A 567 7.58 35.71 -11.45
CA THR A 567 6.56 35.52 -10.40
C THR A 567 5.99 34.10 -10.41
N ALA A 568 5.69 33.56 -11.60
CA ALA A 568 5.10 32.23 -11.74
C ALA A 568 6.07 31.08 -11.43
N THR A 569 7.37 31.33 -11.34
CA THR A 569 8.39 30.29 -11.08
C THR A 569 9.20 30.53 -9.80
N GLY A 570 9.14 31.74 -9.25
CA GLY A 570 9.85 32.14 -8.04
C GLY A 570 11.36 32.13 -8.19
N VAL A 571 11.88 32.29 -9.41
CA VAL A 571 13.31 32.52 -9.62
C VAL A 571 13.72 33.88 -9.05
N THR A 572 14.97 34.00 -8.64
CA THR A 572 15.46 35.22 -7.96
C THR A 572 16.80 35.70 -8.51
N THR A 573 17.48 34.86 -9.29
CA THR A 573 18.85 35.07 -9.75
C THR A 573 18.95 34.76 -11.25
N THR A 574 19.94 35.35 -11.94
CA THR A 574 20.30 35.01 -13.32
C THR A 574 21.78 34.61 -13.42
N PRO A 575 22.14 33.49 -14.07
CA PRO A 575 21.23 32.53 -14.68
C PRO A 575 20.65 31.57 -13.63
N GLU A 576 19.34 31.35 -13.71
CA GLU A 576 18.63 30.31 -12.97
C GLU A 576 17.74 29.56 -13.97
N VAL A 577 17.59 28.25 -13.79
CA VAL A 577 16.82 27.39 -14.68
C VAL A 577 15.63 26.78 -13.96
N VAL A 578 14.56 26.59 -14.71
CA VAL A 578 13.35 25.90 -14.28
C VAL A 578 13.05 24.77 -15.27
N VAL A 579 12.80 23.57 -14.76
CA VAL A 579 12.30 22.44 -15.55
C VAL A 579 10.84 22.20 -15.19
N ILE A 580 10.00 22.15 -16.22
CA ILE A 580 8.58 21.88 -16.14
C ILE A 580 8.33 20.54 -16.83
N ASP A 581 7.66 19.61 -16.15
CA ASP A 581 7.32 18.33 -16.77
C ASP A 581 6.00 18.41 -17.58
N HIS A 582 5.66 17.35 -18.29
CA HIS A 582 4.42 17.22 -19.06
C HIS A 582 3.13 17.28 -18.23
N THR A 583 3.23 17.34 -16.90
CA THR A 583 2.10 17.59 -16.00
C THR A 583 1.90 19.09 -15.74
N ASN A 584 2.70 19.93 -16.39
CA ASN A 584 2.78 21.38 -16.24
C ASN A 584 3.21 21.81 -14.84
N GLN A 585 4.20 21.12 -14.28
CA GLN A 585 4.67 21.34 -12.91
C GLN A 585 6.16 21.56 -12.86
N ILE A 586 6.61 22.50 -12.03
CA ILE A 586 8.04 22.73 -11.80
C ILE A 586 8.61 21.56 -11.01
N VAL A 587 9.54 20.82 -11.62
CA VAL A 587 10.21 19.64 -11.05
C VAL A 587 11.67 19.89 -10.71
N TYR A 588 12.25 20.97 -11.24
CA TYR A 588 13.59 21.46 -10.87
C TYR A 588 13.64 22.99 -10.95
N ARG A 589 14.29 23.63 -9.97
CA ARG A 589 14.65 25.06 -10.02
C ARG A 589 16.05 25.29 -9.43
N GLY A 590 16.96 25.91 -10.16
CA GLY A 590 18.26 26.27 -9.62
C GLY A 590 19.33 26.49 -10.68
N ARG A 591 20.57 26.09 -10.42
CA ARG A 591 21.70 26.28 -11.36
C ARG A 591 21.66 25.30 -12.54
N ILE A 592 22.36 25.66 -13.62
CA ILE A 592 22.61 24.77 -14.76
C ILE A 592 23.55 23.62 -14.32
N ASP A 593 24.70 24.01 -13.77
CA ASP A 593 25.73 23.16 -13.19
C ASP A 593 26.47 23.93 -12.09
N ASP A 594 27.51 23.35 -11.51
CA ASP A 594 28.33 24.02 -10.47
C ASP A 594 29.62 24.66 -10.97
N ARG A 595 29.73 24.98 -12.26
CA ARG A 595 30.92 25.63 -12.81
C ARG A 595 31.19 26.98 -12.16
N HIS A 596 30.14 27.74 -11.85
CA HIS A 596 30.22 28.92 -11.00
C HIS A 596 29.96 28.51 -9.54
N ALA A 597 31.04 28.45 -8.75
CA ALA A 597 30.99 28.02 -7.35
C ALA A 597 30.43 29.09 -6.42
N ASP A 598 30.72 30.35 -6.73
CA ASP A 598 30.41 31.56 -5.97
C ASP A 598 30.64 32.78 -6.90
N LEU A 599 30.22 33.97 -6.49
CA LEU A 599 30.51 35.20 -7.23
C LEU A 599 32.03 35.39 -7.38
N GLY A 600 32.48 35.53 -8.63
CA GLY A 600 33.91 35.64 -8.96
C GLY A 600 34.71 34.33 -8.90
N LYS A 601 34.11 33.19 -8.49
CA LYS A 601 34.79 31.89 -8.42
C LYS A 601 34.27 30.93 -9.50
N LYS A 602 35.12 30.67 -10.50
CA LYS A 602 34.82 29.80 -11.64
C LYS A 602 35.73 28.57 -11.64
N ARG A 603 35.14 27.39 -11.77
CA ARG A 603 35.85 26.11 -11.99
C ARG A 603 36.23 25.95 -13.46
N GLN A 604 37.28 25.17 -13.72
CA GLN A 604 37.63 24.78 -15.09
C GLN A 604 36.55 23.91 -15.72
N ALA A 605 36.02 22.95 -14.95
CA ALA A 605 34.90 22.08 -15.31
C ALA A 605 33.93 21.92 -14.12
N PRO A 606 32.63 21.66 -14.37
CA PRO A 606 31.67 21.37 -13.31
C PRO A 606 31.86 19.95 -12.75
N ASP A 607 31.74 19.81 -11.44
CA ASP A 607 31.71 18.52 -10.72
C ASP A 607 30.28 17.95 -10.70
N LYS A 608 29.26 18.83 -10.74
CA LYS A 608 27.84 18.48 -10.71
C LYS A 608 27.12 19.07 -11.91
N ARG A 609 26.24 18.29 -12.54
CA ARG A 609 25.48 18.66 -13.74
C ARG A 609 23.99 18.67 -13.43
N ASP A 610 23.59 19.50 -12.47
CA ASP A 610 22.28 19.41 -11.81
C ASP A 610 21.09 19.47 -12.80
N LEU A 611 21.14 20.32 -13.83
CA LEU A 611 20.09 20.36 -14.87
C LEU A 611 20.04 19.07 -15.70
N ARG A 612 21.18 18.44 -16.03
CA ARG A 612 21.19 17.15 -16.76
C ARG A 612 20.69 16.02 -15.88
N ASP A 613 21.05 16.01 -14.60
CA ASP A 613 20.57 15.02 -13.64
C ASP A 613 19.05 15.12 -13.50
N ALA A 614 18.51 16.35 -13.45
CA ALA A 614 17.07 16.59 -13.46
C ALA A 614 16.40 16.11 -14.75
N LEU A 615 16.92 16.47 -15.92
CA LEU A 615 16.36 16.05 -17.21
C LEU A 615 16.44 14.54 -17.41
N THR A 616 17.51 13.88 -16.94
CA THR A 616 17.66 12.42 -16.97
C THR A 616 16.52 11.75 -16.18
N ALA A 617 16.27 12.23 -14.96
CA ALA A 617 15.18 11.71 -14.13
C ALA A 617 13.81 11.95 -14.78
N VAL A 618 13.54 13.16 -15.29
CA VAL A 618 12.25 13.49 -15.94
C VAL A 618 12.00 12.63 -17.17
N LEU A 619 13.00 12.45 -18.03
CA LEU A 619 12.86 11.62 -19.24
C LEU A 619 12.62 10.13 -18.91
N ALA A 620 13.19 9.65 -17.81
CA ALA A 620 13.00 8.30 -17.27
C ALA A 620 11.67 8.13 -16.49
N GLY A 621 10.92 9.21 -16.22
CA GLY A 621 9.72 9.17 -15.38
C GLY A 621 10.03 8.92 -13.89
N GLU A 622 11.22 9.32 -13.44
CA GLU A 622 11.71 9.18 -12.07
C GLU A 622 11.64 10.51 -11.30
N LEU A 623 11.79 10.44 -9.98
CA LEU A 623 11.89 11.64 -9.14
C LEU A 623 13.24 12.33 -9.36
N VAL A 624 13.20 13.63 -9.65
CA VAL A 624 14.38 14.50 -9.58
C VAL A 624 14.85 14.56 -8.11
N LYS A 625 15.93 13.83 -7.79
CA LYS A 625 16.42 13.68 -6.40
C LYS A 625 16.87 15.01 -5.77
N VAL A 626 17.48 15.87 -6.58
CA VAL A 626 17.89 17.22 -6.21
C VAL A 626 17.06 18.21 -7.01
N SER A 627 15.88 18.56 -6.50
CA SER A 627 14.90 19.40 -7.20
C SER A 627 15.12 20.91 -7.02
N LYS A 628 16.01 21.31 -6.10
CA LYS A 628 16.41 22.70 -5.91
C LYS A 628 17.91 22.80 -5.65
N THR A 629 18.55 23.76 -6.29
CA THR A 629 19.94 24.14 -6.04
C THR A 629 20.04 25.66 -5.96
N GLU A 630 21.05 26.18 -5.28
CA GLU A 630 21.31 27.62 -5.25
C GLU A 630 22.01 28.05 -6.55
N ALA A 631 21.38 28.98 -7.28
CA ALA A 631 21.97 29.60 -8.45
C ALA A 631 22.99 30.67 -8.03
N VAL A 632 24.11 30.74 -8.75
CA VAL A 632 25.16 31.75 -8.54
C VAL A 632 25.10 32.72 -9.70
N GLY A 633 24.79 33.99 -9.42
CA GLY A 633 24.44 34.93 -10.48
C GLY A 633 24.08 36.32 -10.00
N CYS A 634 23.58 37.14 -10.93
CA CYS A 634 23.07 38.48 -10.63
C CYS A 634 21.63 38.39 -10.12
N ALA A 635 21.28 39.19 -9.11
CA ALA A 635 19.90 39.31 -8.65
C ALA A 635 19.00 39.85 -9.78
N ILE A 636 17.76 39.36 -9.87
CA ILE A 636 16.78 39.91 -10.81
C ILE A 636 16.34 41.31 -10.31
N PRO A 637 16.38 42.36 -11.16
CA PRO A 637 15.94 43.71 -10.79
C PRO A 637 14.49 43.74 -10.28
N ASP A 638 14.14 44.76 -9.50
CA ASP A 638 12.76 45.09 -9.06
C ASP A 638 11.97 43.99 -8.33
N LEU A 639 12.64 42.92 -7.87
CA LEU A 639 12.04 41.98 -6.95
C LEU A 639 11.94 42.59 -5.54
N PRO A 640 10.77 42.52 -4.87
CA PRO A 640 10.67 42.98 -3.48
C PRO A 640 11.69 42.22 -2.64
N THR A 641 12.54 42.94 -1.92
CA THR A 641 13.50 42.35 -0.99
C THR A 641 12.75 41.70 0.17
N GLY A 642 12.28 40.47 -0.04
CA GLY A 642 11.80 39.60 1.03
C GLY A 642 12.95 39.41 2.01
N GLY A 643 12.79 39.95 3.22
CA GLY A 643 13.88 40.13 4.18
C GLY A 643 14.72 38.87 4.37
N ARG A 644 16.04 39.03 4.23
CA ARG A 644 16.97 38.17 4.97
C ARG A 644 16.67 38.40 6.46
N LYS A 645 16.05 37.41 7.10
CA LYS A 645 16.14 37.16 8.54
C LYS A 645 16.85 35.85 8.74
#